data_AF-A0A9P9QTZ3-F1
#
_entry.id   AF-A0A9P9QTZ3-F1
#
_cell.length_a   1.000
_cell.length_b   1.000
_cell.length_c   1.000
_cell.angle_alpha   90.00
_cell.angle_beta   90.00
_cell.angle_gamma   90.00
#
_symmetry.space_group_name_H-M   'P 1'
#
loop_
_entity.id
_entity.type
_entity.pdbx_description
1 polymer ?
#
loop_
_entity_poly.entity_id
_entity_poly.type
_entity_poly.pdbx_seq_one_letter_code
_entity_poly.pdbx_strand_id
1 'polypeptide(L)'
;MEDLEIFGGGSMLATRSSVEAQTDTSLPPEPPPLPIRERLRQWEIENASPHENIGLLKDQPVPGEVGNAVLGACYDDFSCEVREPTIFAEDSIALDFERFDMVDVGDSRNFFLPGDLVELVSVGNRQQEMAIYVRDLEHQAQFYTMSGRWINRTSSKITFFVPGFVDPKELDEIVPYLPDEVVDSTMEGRLQSFNESVPIGIGQPLVKKMIDFWNKADSTYQRAANYLDGAHRTVADMFHYQYCTLQEIAAKVLPKSVPKDEDGKYEWPILYAVHRSIMKDDIGFSALASSTAMRSNPQYEINGLSEVDCIRRVVGWVRKYTDTLLGQGAARTKAPSGYSELVNFAKTARRLIDLSRANRSFTSHGTVGPSLISIEPDQNFRPGTPREAFTSSDMFFIRFLESWACLESFGPTSPLHGVGSAILRMIDRYPDVPLSTTTAWTCLQELGALPPWEGKSTFELRLPYAGRQNAIMRRLHPPASLAAGFVEDKLAAMRKDWGDTPIYCVDDAGALEIDDGFSLEPTNEPDIYWVHVHVADPAAHLDPRGLMSQFAERVAETVYLPDRVVPMLPSNYTQAHFSLAPGRPCLTFSTKINLQGELLDSKITPGIVGNTKYMTKDTLREITIGNDSVEYDFYVVGNHEAKPKATRPLLRSDQISDEEKENLKILRTIGEARREVLRARGGISKGNPRPIVDMSFNGFPWTKPKNLTDSLQFFGDPAIRVGIQKSSGSLLDGDEIDTVGNLMILTGEVAARWCSDRGIPLPYRITPRIPDKQDPTEYYVQTLRPAEEQGTVTADLMRSYFSLIGKVQPSTIPGPHVALGVDMFAKVTSPLRRFGDLVAHWQIEAALLEEAKTGMSLVGRSKVDFLPFSQAQLDEMLPRIASRERLISKYTTVAERRTLLQLVLRAWKFGETKLPDPLEFTVRSINPDTRLVGGLVSKLLLGGQMGIPANIDPADLEVGDRFEVELQDVNVYANQVHFKCIQQIESESEVAARLTGNTREMKA
;
A
#
# COMPACT_ATOMS: atom_id res chain seq x y z
N MET A 1 -24.98 -42.37 -68.27
CA MET A 1 -25.71 -43.59 -67.87
C MET A 1 -26.49 -43.22 -66.61
N GLU A 2 -27.64 -42.53 -66.70
CA GLU A 2 -28.67 -42.53 -67.79
C GLU A 2 -29.26 -43.95 -67.94
N ASP A 3 -30.58 -44.20 -67.88
CA ASP A 3 -31.78 -43.33 -67.88
C ASP A 3 -32.81 -43.75 -66.79
N LEU A 4 -33.81 -42.97 -66.32
CA LEU A 4 -34.76 -41.96 -66.86
C LEU A 4 -36.09 -42.56 -67.43
N GLU A 5 -37.09 -41.68 -67.60
CA GLU A 5 -38.46 -41.85 -68.15
C GLU A 5 -39.59 -42.26 -67.15
N ILE A 6 -40.78 -41.62 -66.99
CA ILE A 6 -41.76 -40.84 -67.84
C ILE A 6 -42.89 -41.76 -68.37
N PHE A 7 -44.20 -41.50 -68.25
CA PHE A 7 -45.03 -40.41 -67.66
C PHE A 7 -46.36 -41.01 -67.06
N GLY A 8 -47.44 -40.31 -66.65
CA GLY A 8 -47.88 -38.90 -66.69
C GLY A 8 -49.31 -38.74 -66.07
N GLY A 9 -49.90 -37.53 -66.07
CA GLY A 9 -51.19 -37.23 -65.38
C GLY A 9 -52.32 -36.67 -66.27
N GLY A 10 -53.54 -36.51 -65.72
CA GLY A 10 -54.73 -36.06 -66.47
C GLY A 10 -55.87 -35.46 -65.63
N SER A 11 -56.14 -34.17 -65.86
CA SER A 11 -57.17 -33.28 -65.31
C SER A 11 -58.64 -33.76 -65.32
N MET A 12 -59.47 -33.31 -64.35
CA MET A 12 -60.61 -32.39 -64.61
C MET A 12 -61.26 -31.80 -63.34
N LEU A 13 -62.11 -30.77 -63.52
CA LEU A 13 -62.63 -29.86 -62.49
C LEU A 13 -64.10 -30.13 -62.08
N ALA A 14 -64.47 -29.60 -60.90
CA ALA A 14 -65.79 -29.70 -60.28
C ALA A 14 -66.81 -28.65 -60.78
N THR A 15 -68.08 -28.77 -60.36
CA THR A 15 -68.95 -27.61 -60.05
C THR A 15 -70.18 -27.99 -59.20
N ARG A 16 -70.40 -27.22 -58.10
CA ARG A 16 -71.71 -26.75 -57.52
C ARG A 16 -72.80 -27.78 -57.15
N SER A 17 -73.73 -27.54 -56.21
CA SER A 17 -73.88 -26.68 -55.01
C SER A 17 -75.24 -27.10 -54.36
N SER A 18 -75.92 -26.51 -53.37
CA SER A 18 -75.79 -25.40 -52.40
C SER A 18 -77.06 -25.44 -51.51
N VAL A 19 -77.02 -25.04 -50.22
CA VAL A 19 -78.15 -24.39 -49.49
C VAL A 19 -77.66 -23.85 -48.13
N GLU A 20 -77.73 -22.52 -48.00
CA GLU A 20 -78.16 -21.66 -46.84
C GLU A 20 -77.67 -21.90 -45.39
N ALA A 21 -77.52 -20.88 -44.51
CA ALA A 21 -77.32 -19.42 -44.68
C ALA A 21 -77.03 -18.73 -43.31
N GLN A 22 -76.06 -17.79 -43.27
CA GLN A 22 -75.95 -16.65 -42.30
C GLN A 22 -75.81 -16.99 -40.79
N THR A 23 -75.33 -16.17 -39.83
CA THR A 23 -74.51 -14.92 -39.69
C THR A 23 -74.17 -14.81 -38.19
N ASP A 24 -73.10 -14.17 -37.68
CA ASP A 24 -71.88 -13.57 -38.23
C ASP A 24 -70.89 -13.32 -37.04
N THR A 25 -69.60 -13.04 -37.29
CA THR A 25 -68.83 -12.02 -36.52
C THR A 25 -67.46 -11.71 -37.17
N SER A 26 -67.06 -10.44 -37.14
CA SER A 26 -65.82 -9.93 -37.75
C SER A 26 -64.58 -10.13 -36.88
N LEU A 27 -63.48 -10.63 -37.47
CA LEU A 27 -62.12 -10.47 -36.93
C LEU A 27 -61.44 -9.24 -37.55
N PRO A 28 -60.62 -8.47 -36.79
CA PRO A 28 -59.83 -7.37 -37.33
C PRO A 28 -58.64 -7.87 -38.16
N PRO A 29 -58.09 -7.04 -39.08
CA PRO A 29 -56.87 -7.39 -39.82
C PRO A 29 -55.64 -7.42 -38.90
N GLU A 30 -54.68 -8.31 -39.21
CA GLU A 30 -53.42 -8.41 -38.48
C GLU A 30 -52.58 -7.11 -38.58
N PRO A 31 -51.91 -6.67 -37.50
CA PRO A 31 -51.00 -5.54 -37.55
C PRO A 31 -49.73 -5.87 -38.36
N PRO A 32 -49.07 -4.86 -38.96
CA PRO A 32 -47.82 -5.08 -39.71
C PRO A 32 -46.72 -5.64 -38.80
N PRO A 33 -45.81 -6.50 -39.32
CA PRO A 33 -44.84 -7.21 -38.51
C PRO A 33 -43.83 -6.26 -37.84
N LEU A 34 -43.79 -6.28 -36.51
CA LEU A 34 -42.99 -5.39 -35.67
C LEU A 34 -41.50 -5.32 -36.09
N PRO A 35 -40.79 -4.20 -35.86
CA PRO A 35 -39.34 -4.11 -35.95
C PRO A 35 -38.61 -5.31 -35.32
N ILE A 36 -37.47 -5.70 -35.89
CA ILE A 36 -36.74 -6.92 -35.50
C ILE A 36 -36.38 -6.94 -34.00
N ARG A 37 -36.09 -5.77 -33.39
CA ARG A 37 -35.82 -5.66 -31.94
C ARG A 37 -37.03 -5.97 -31.05
N GLU A 38 -38.23 -5.60 -31.47
CA GLU A 38 -39.45 -5.91 -30.72
C GLU A 38 -39.84 -7.38 -30.89
N ARG A 39 -39.68 -7.94 -32.10
CA ARG A 39 -39.80 -9.39 -32.31
C ARG A 39 -38.79 -10.20 -31.50
N LEU A 40 -37.56 -9.71 -31.30
CA LEU A 40 -36.57 -10.35 -30.43
C LEU A 40 -36.99 -10.29 -28.96
N ARG A 41 -37.38 -9.12 -28.43
CA ARG A 41 -37.93 -9.01 -27.06
C ARG A 41 -39.16 -9.89 -26.83
N GLN A 42 -40.04 -9.95 -27.81
CA GLN A 42 -41.25 -10.77 -27.72
C GLN A 42 -40.91 -12.27 -27.76
N TRP A 43 -39.95 -12.68 -28.61
CA TRP A 43 -39.41 -14.04 -28.60
C TRP A 43 -38.72 -14.37 -27.26
N GLU A 44 -37.95 -13.45 -26.67
CA GLU A 44 -37.36 -13.60 -25.33
C GLU A 44 -38.45 -13.81 -24.27
N ILE A 45 -39.51 -13.00 -24.27
CA ILE A 45 -40.64 -13.16 -23.33
C ILE A 45 -41.38 -14.50 -23.54
N GLU A 46 -41.56 -14.94 -24.78
CA GLU A 46 -42.26 -16.17 -25.14
C GLU A 46 -41.43 -17.45 -24.96
N ASN A 47 -40.08 -17.33 -24.93
CA ASN A 47 -39.15 -18.48 -24.85
C ASN A 47 -38.26 -18.45 -23.59
N ALA A 48 -38.40 -17.44 -22.73
CA ALA A 48 -37.85 -17.40 -21.38
C ALA A 48 -38.43 -18.55 -20.54
N SER A 49 -37.80 -19.71 -20.65
CA SER A 49 -38.07 -20.83 -19.76
C SER A 49 -37.84 -20.37 -18.32
N PRO A 50 -38.78 -20.59 -17.39
CA PRO A 50 -38.49 -20.51 -15.98
C PRO A 50 -37.58 -21.69 -15.64
N HIS A 51 -36.29 -21.54 -15.93
CA HIS A 51 -35.28 -22.31 -15.24
C HIS A 51 -35.45 -22.00 -13.76
N GLU A 52 -35.98 -22.97 -13.02
CA GLU A 52 -35.76 -23.01 -11.58
C GLU A 52 -34.27 -22.76 -11.35
N ASN A 53 -33.94 -21.84 -10.45
CA ASN A 53 -32.59 -21.72 -9.93
C ASN A 53 -32.30 -22.96 -9.08
N ILE A 54 -32.08 -24.09 -9.75
CA ILE A 54 -31.17 -25.13 -9.30
C ILE A 54 -29.91 -24.36 -8.93
N GLY A 55 -29.63 -24.28 -7.64
CA GLY A 55 -28.51 -23.51 -7.13
C GLY A 55 -27.19 -24.08 -7.64
N LEU A 56 -26.76 -23.61 -8.82
CA LEU A 56 -25.35 -23.41 -9.10
C LEU A 56 -24.79 -22.75 -7.85
N LEU A 57 -23.86 -23.43 -7.20
CA LEU A 57 -23.18 -22.92 -6.02
C LEU A 57 -22.73 -21.50 -6.37
N LYS A 58 -23.17 -20.54 -5.56
CA LYS A 58 -22.69 -19.16 -5.68
C LYS A 58 -21.22 -19.14 -5.25
N ASP A 59 -20.35 -19.50 -6.18
CA ASP A 59 -18.92 -19.19 -6.19
C ASP A 59 -18.73 -17.67 -6.43
N GLN A 60 -19.58 -16.83 -5.79
CA GLN A 60 -19.21 -15.47 -5.47
C GLN A 60 -18.09 -15.60 -4.44
N PRO A 61 -16.85 -15.16 -4.72
CA PRO A 61 -15.82 -15.14 -3.70
C PRO A 61 -16.31 -14.27 -2.53
N VAL A 62 -16.04 -14.69 -1.30
CA VAL A 62 -16.15 -13.80 -0.15
C VAL A 62 -15.27 -12.58 -0.44
N PRO A 63 -15.68 -11.33 -0.15
CA PRO A 63 -14.86 -10.16 -0.40
C PRO A 63 -13.42 -10.36 0.07
N GLY A 64 -12.44 -10.13 -0.80
CA GLY A 64 -11.02 -10.41 -0.57
C GLY A 64 -10.49 -11.80 -0.95
N GLU A 65 -11.35 -12.79 -1.23
CA GLU A 65 -10.94 -14.07 -1.86
C GLU A 65 -10.88 -13.96 -3.40
N VAL A 66 -10.26 -14.96 -4.05
CA VAL A 66 -10.07 -14.97 -5.51
C VAL A 66 -11.14 -15.82 -6.20
N GLY A 67 -11.95 -15.20 -7.05
CA GLY A 67 -13.00 -15.86 -7.84
C GLY A 67 -12.48 -16.87 -8.87
N ASN A 68 -13.23 -17.96 -9.06
CA ASN A 68 -12.87 -19.05 -9.97
C ASN A 68 -13.36 -18.80 -11.41
N ALA A 69 -12.66 -17.94 -12.15
CA ALA A 69 -13.01 -17.53 -13.52
C ALA A 69 -12.99 -18.64 -14.61
N VAL A 70 -12.86 -19.92 -14.25
CA VAL A 70 -12.70 -21.04 -15.20
C VAL A 70 -14.04 -21.58 -15.74
N LEU A 71 -15.16 -21.34 -15.06
CA LEU A 71 -16.48 -21.88 -15.44
C LEU A 71 -17.58 -20.81 -15.60
N GLY A 72 -17.28 -19.53 -15.36
CA GLY A 72 -18.21 -18.43 -15.59
C GLY A 72 -18.37 -18.13 -17.09
N ALA A 73 -19.60 -18.19 -17.59
CA ALA A 73 -19.99 -17.32 -18.70
C ALA A 73 -19.94 -15.85 -18.22
N CYS A 74 -19.99 -14.90 -19.15
CA CYS A 74 -19.88 -13.47 -18.86
C CYS A 74 -20.78 -13.03 -17.68
N TYR A 75 -20.17 -12.52 -16.61
CA TYR A 75 -20.90 -11.75 -15.60
C TYR A 75 -21.34 -10.43 -16.23
N ASP A 76 -22.65 -10.21 -16.29
CA ASP A 76 -23.27 -8.94 -16.72
C ASP A 76 -23.32 -7.92 -15.56
N ASP A 77 -23.19 -8.41 -14.32
CA ASP A 77 -23.10 -7.61 -13.10
C ASP A 77 -21.69 -7.02 -12.92
N PHE A 78 -21.60 -5.69 -12.97
CA PHE A 78 -20.43 -4.92 -12.57
C PHE A 78 -20.32 -4.80 -11.04
N SER A 79 -20.61 -5.88 -10.30
CA SER A 79 -20.34 -5.91 -8.86
C SER A 79 -18.87 -5.59 -8.63
N CYS A 80 -18.57 -4.60 -7.80
CA CYS A 80 -17.20 -4.33 -7.40
C CYS A 80 -16.68 -5.58 -6.69
N GLU A 81 -15.83 -6.37 -7.33
CA GLU A 81 -15.06 -7.39 -6.63
C GLU A 81 -14.14 -6.63 -5.68
N VAL A 82 -14.57 -6.54 -4.43
CA VAL A 82 -13.90 -5.86 -3.32
C VAL A 82 -12.68 -6.71 -2.93
N ARG A 83 -11.68 -6.68 -3.81
CA ARG A 83 -10.29 -6.54 -3.38
C ARG A 83 -10.05 -5.08 -3.02
N GLU A 84 -10.73 -4.66 -1.95
CA GLU A 84 -10.25 -3.58 -1.10
C GLU A 84 -8.74 -3.84 -0.81
N PRO A 85 -7.81 -2.93 -1.13
CA PRO A 85 -6.95 -2.48 -0.05
C PRO A 85 -7.92 -2.01 1.04
N THR A 86 -7.98 -2.73 2.17
CA THR A 86 -8.94 -2.52 3.28
C THR A 86 -9.38 -1.06 3.39
N ILE A 87 -10.68 -0.75 3.42
CA ILE A 87 -11.22 0.63 3.54
C ILE A 87 -10.45 1.43 4.59
N PHE A 88 -10.07 0.77 5.68
CA PHE A 88 -9.18 1.27 6.75
C PHE A 88 -7.75 1.71 6.34
N ALA A 89 -7.34 1.64 5.08
CA ALA A 89 -5.98 1.93 4.59
C ALA A 89 -5.90 2.87 3.37
N GLU A 90 -7.01 3.15 2.68
CA GLU A 90 -7.10 4.27 1.73
C GLU A 90 -8.16 5.31 2.16
N ASP A 91 -9.26 4.88 2.81
CA ASP A 91 -10.35 5.77 3.28
C ASP A 91 -10.40 5.97 4.81
N SER A 92 -9.59 5.26 5.60
CA SER A 92 -9.26 5.84 6.91
C SER A 92 -8.38 7.05 6.67
N ILE A 93 -8.88 8.22 7.06
CA ILE A 93 -8.11 9.47 7.14
C ILE A 93 -7.16 9.29 8.32
N ALA A 94 -6.11 8.51 8.08
CA ALA A 94 -5.02 8.20 8.99
C ALA A 94 -4.10 9.42 9.09
N LEU A 95 -4.54 10.41 9.88
CA LEU A 95 -3.74 11.57 10.22
C LEU A 95 -2.55 11.08 11.05
N ASP A 96 -1.43 10.93 10.35
CA ASP A 96 -0.16 10.52 10.89
C ASP A 96 0.92 11.11 9.99
N PHE A 97 1.01 12.44 10.01
CA PHE A 97 1.89 13.22 9.16
C PHE A 97 3.38 12.86 9.33
N GLU A 98 3.76 12.10 10.36
CA GLU A 98 5.13 11.64 10.61
C GLU A 98 5.54 10.36 9.84
N ARG A 99 4.63 9.39 9.59
CA ARG A 99 4.91 8.23 8.69
C ARG A 99 4.16 8.27 7.36
N PHE A 100 3.12 9.09 7.24
CA PHE A 100 2.34 9.28 6.01
C PHE A 100 2.51 10.68 5.43
N ASP A 101 3.77 11.07 5.17
CA ASP A 101 4.00 11.81 3.93
C ASP A 101 3.47 10.95 2.79
N MET A 102 2.38 11.38 2.16
CA MET A 102 1.79 10.71 1.00
C MET A 102 2.61 11.04 -0.26
N VAL A 103 3.90 10.68 -0.26
CA VAL A 103 4.91 11.05 -1.27
C VAL A 103 4.59 10.44 -2.64
N ASP A 104 4.51 11.27 -3.67
CA ASP A 104 3.88 10.93 -4.94
C ASP A 104 4.58 11.58 -6.15
N VAL A 105 4.69 10.90 -7.28
CA VAL A 105 6.05 10.66 -7.81
C VAL A 105 6.43 11.37 -9.12
N GLY A 106 7.09 12.54 -9.02
CA GLY A 106 7.98 13.09 -10.05
C GLY A 106 7.44 14.25 -10.90
N ASP A 107 8.18 14.58 -11.96
CA ASP A 107 8.10 15.78 -12.83
C ASP A 107 6.75 16.07 -13.52
N SER A 108 5.74 15.19 -13.38
CA SER A 108 4.44 15.34 -14.03
C SER A 108 3.29 15.12 -13.05
N ARG A 109 2.24 15.95 -13.18
CA ARG A 109 1.06 15.97 -12.31
C ARG A 109 0.50 14.57 -12.07
N ASN A 110 0.17 14.27 -10.81
CA ASN A 110 -0.48 13.00 -10.43
C ASN A 110 -2.00 13.15 -10.13
N PHE A 111 -2.50 14.39 -10.17
CA PHE A 111 -3.91 14.68 -10.43
C PHE A 111 -4.14 14.72 -11.95
N PHE A 112 -5.30 14.26 -12.40
CA PHE A 112 -5.73 14.48 -13.77
C PHE A 112 -6.14 15.95 -13.95
N LEU A 113 -5.92 16.50 -15.13
CA LEU A 113 -6.58 17.73 -15.59
C LEU A 113 -7.54 17.40 -16.74
N PRO A 114 -8.58 18.22 -16.95
CA PRO A 114 -9.49 18.07 -18.09
C PRO A 114 -8.71 17.91 -19.39
N GLY A 115 -9.02 16.86 -20.16
CA GLY A 115 -8.33 16.54 -21.41
C GLY A 115 -7.23 15.48 -21.30
N ASP A 116 -6.95 14.95 -20.11
CA ASP A 116 -6.05 13.81 -19.92
C ASP A 116 -6.69 12.50 -20.41
N LEU A 117 -5.94 11.71 -21.18
CA LEU A 117 -6.38 10.40 -21.68
C LEU A 117 -6.01 9.32 -20.66
N VAL A 118 -6.93 8.39 -20.38
CA VAL A 118 -6.75 7.31 -19.40
C VAL A 118 -7.20 5.97 -19.98
N GLU A 119 -6.61 4.88 -19.49
CA GLU A 119 -7.11 3.53 -19.70
C GLU A 119 -8.15 3.18 -18.63
N LEU A 120 -9.37 2.85 -19.06
CA LEU A 120 -10.40 2.27 -18.21
C LEU A 120 -10.41 0.74 -18.39
N VAL A 121 -9.97 0.03 -17.36
CA VAL A 121 -10.12 -1.43 -17.25
C VAL A 121 -11.41 -1.74 -16.50
N SER A 122 -12.14 -2.77 -16.96
CA SER A 122 -13.26 -3.38 -16.23
C SER A 122 -12.75 -4.47 -15.29
N VAL A 123 -13.31 -4.56 -14.09
CA VAL A 123 -13.16 -5.77 -13.25
C VAL A 123 -13.85 -6.94 -13.98
N GLY A 124 -13.33 -8.16 -13.84
CA GLY A 124 -13.84 -9.39 -14.49
C GLY A 124 -13.67 -9.49 -16.01
N ASN A 125 -13.69 -8.37 -16.75
CA ASN A 125 -13.82 -8.35 -18.20
C ASN A 125 -12.55 -7.82 -18.89
N ARG A 126 -11.99 -8.60 -19.84
CA ARG A 126 -10.72 -8.31 -20.54
C ARG A 126 -10.80 -7.17 -21.59
N GLN A 127 -11.81 -6.31 -21.49
CA GLN A 127 -11.97 -5.16 -22.37
C GLN A 127 -11.32 -3.92 -21.74
N GLN A 128 -10.32 -3.39 -22.45
CA GLN A 128 -9.67 -2.11 -22.17
C GLN A 128 -10.39 -1.05 -23.03
N GLU A 129 -10.91 0.01 -22.43
CA GLU A 129 -11.48 1.15 -23.16
C GLU A 129 -10.70 2.43 -22.83
N MET A 130 -10.35 3.20 -23.86
CA MET A 130 -9.74 4.51 -23.66
C MET A 130 -10.82 5.54 -23.33
N ALA A 131 -10.53 6.46 -22.42
CA ALA A 131 -11.41 7.58 -22.11
C ALA A 131 -10.63 8.85 -21.80
N ILE A 132 -11.25 10.00 -22.00
CA ILE A 132 -10.73 11.31 -21.62
C ILE A 132 -11.35 11.69 -20.28
N TYR A 133 -10.52 12.09 -19.30
CA TYR A 133 -10.98 12.67 -18.05
C TYR A 133 -11.55 14.07 -18.28
N VAL A 134 -12.72 14.34 -17.69
CA VAL A 134 -13.46 15.60 -17.86
C VAL A 134 -13.39 16.46 -16.61
N ARG A 135 -13.84 15.94 -15.46
CA ARG A 135 -13.88 16.66 -14.17
C ARG A 135 -14.02 15.69 -12.98
N ASP A 136 -13.69 16.15 -11.78
CA ASP A 136 -14.12 15.53 -10.53
C ASP A 136 -15.53 16.04 -10.17
N LEU A 137 -16.36 15.14 -9.62
CA LEU A 137 -17.69 15.41 -9.07
C LEU A 137 -17.71 14.85 -7.64
N GLU A 138 -17.42 15.71 -6.66
CA GLU A 138 -17.17 15.37 -5.25
C GLU A 138 -16.11 14.27 -5.04
N HIS A 139 -16.54 13.01 -5.05
CA HIS A 139 -15.73 11.81 -4.82
C HIS A 139 -15.64 10.90 -6.08
N GLN A 140 -16.41 11.20 -7.12
CA GLN A 140 -16.34 10.55 -8.43
C GLN A 140 -15.45 11.34 -9.40
N ALA A 141 -14.87 10.64 -10.38
CA ALA A 141 -14.30 11.25 -11.57
C ALA A 141 -15.16 10.90 -12.78
N GLN A 142 -15.39 11.90 -13.64
CA GLN A 142 -16.20 11.81 -14.84
C GLN A 142 -15.32 11.67 -16.08
N PHE A 143 -15.58 10.65 -16.89
CA PHE A 143 -14.80 10.30 -18.09
C PHE A 143 -15.68 10.19 -19.33
N TYR A 144 -15.15 10.56 -20.49
CA TYR A 144 -15.78 10.42 -21.81
C TYR A 144 -15.03 9.38 -22.67
N THR A 145 -15.70 8.31 -23.08
CA THR A 145 -15.06 7.06 -23.55
C THR A 145 -14.99 6.94 -25.09
N MET A 146 -14.13 6.03 -25.57
CA MET A 146 -13.93 5.77 -27.01
C MET A 146 -15.18 5.21 -27.71
N SER A 147 -16.13 4.60 -27.01
CA SER A 147 -17.46 4.26 -27.54
C SER A 147 -18.44 5.45 -27.62
N GLY A 148 -18.01 6.66 -27.24
CA GLY A 148 -18.78 7.89 -27.30
C GLY A 148 -19.76 8.09 -26.13
N ARG A 149 -19.58 7.32 -25.06
CA ARG A 149 -20.38 7.36 -23.82
C ARG A 149 -19.66 8.14 -22.73
N TRP A 150 -20.35 8.42 -21.64
CA TRP A 150 -19.72 8.92 -20.41
C TRP A 150 -19.84 7.90 -19.29
N ILE A 151 -18.98 8.01 -18.28
CA ILE A 151 -18.97 7.15 -17.10
C ILE A 151 -18.42 7.93 -15.89
N ASN A 152 -19.14 7.87 -14.77
CA ASN A 152 -18.64 8.29 -13.46
C ASN A 152 -18.08 7.06 -12.72
N ARG A 153 -16.89 7.19 -12.11
CA ARG A 153 -16.30 6.19 -11.18
C ARG A 153 -15.12 6.80 -10.41
N THR A 154 -14.68 6.16 -9.33
CA THR A 154 -13.45 6.57 -8.62
C THR A 154 -12.22 6.54 -9.54
N SER A 155 -11.36 7.56 -9.47
CA SER A 155 -10.14 7.67 -10.29
C SER A 155 -8.98 6.74 -9.83
N SER A 156 -9.18 5.94 -8.78
CA SER A 156 -8.15 5.13 -8.11
C SER A 156 -7.67 3.89 -8.88
N LYS A 157 -8.43 3.41 -9.87
CA LYS A 157 -8.16 2.16 -10.61
C LYS A 157 -7.73 2.41 -12.08
N ILE A 158 -6.75 3.30 -12.29
CA ILE A 158 -6.23 3.66 -13.62
C ILE A 158 -4.76 3.22 -13.76
N THR A 159 -4.49 2.37 -14.77
CA THR A 159 -3.21 1.67 -15.03
C THR A 159 -2.28 2.40 -15.99
N PHE A 160 -2.83 3.26 -16.84
CA PHE A 160 -2.12 4.02 -17.86
C PHE A 160 -2.82 5.34 -18.13
N PHE A 161 -2.07 6.40 -18.40
CA PHE A 161 -2.58 7.71 -18.77
C PHE A 161 -1.63 8.44 -19.74
N VAL A 162 -2.11 9.50 -20.38
CA VAL A 162 -1.35 10.43 -21.20
C VAL A 162 -1.76 11.86 -20.85
N PRO A 163 -0.83 12.71 -20.36
CA PRO A 163 -1.13 14.08 -19.99
C PRO A 163 -1.34 14.97 -21.23
N GLY A 164 -2.33 15.85 -21.19
CA GLY A 164 -2.57 16.91 -22.18
C GLY A 164 -2.97 16.39 -23.57
N PHE A 165 -3.76 15.31 -23.64
CA PHE A 165 -4.15 14.68 -24.90
C PHE A 165 -5.15 15.54 -25.72
N VAL A 166 -5.90 16.41 -25.05
CA VAL A 166 -6.91 17.32 -25.62
C VAL A 166 -6.80 18.70 -24.93
N ASP A 167 -7.05 19.82 -25.63
CA ASP A 167 -7.21 21.14 -24.99
C ASP A 167 -8.51 21.12 -24.16
N PRO A 168 -8.51 21.50 -22.86
CA PRO A 168 -9.72 21.58 -22.04
C PRO A 168 -10.94 22.19 -22.73
N LYS A 169 -10.76 23.18 -23.61
CA LYS A 169 -11.84 23.86 -24.34
C LYS A 169 -12.60 22.97 -25.31
N GLU A 170 -12.00 21.88 -25.78
CA GLU A 170 -12.72 20.88 -26.59
C GLU A 170 -13.69 20.03 -25.75
N LEU A 171 -13.59 20.10 -24.41
CA LEU A 171 -14.54 19.45 -23.50
C LEU A 171 -15.74 20.35 -23.15
N ASP A 172 -15.59 21.68 -23.23
CA ASP A 172 -16.69 22.63 -23.03
C ASP A 172 -17.89 22.37 -23.96
N GLU A 173 -17.66 21.76 -25.13
CA GLU A 173 -18.72 21.34 -26.05
C GLU A 173 -19.50 20.09 -25.57
N ILE A 174 -18.87 19.20 -24.79
CA ILE A 174 -19.52 17.97 -24.28
C ILE A 174 -20.08 18.12 -22.86
N VAL A 175 -19.53 18.99 -22.02
CA VAL A 175 -19.97 19.18 -20.61
C VAL A 175 -21.48 19.42 -20.47
N PRO A 176 -22.17 20.20 -21.34
CA PRO A 176 -23.63 20.37 -21.28
C PRO A 176 -24.48 19.11 -21.53
N TYR A 177 -23.84 17.97 -21.86
CA TYR A 177 -24.47 16.67 -22.09
C TYR A 177 -24.06 15.62 -21.03
N LEU A 178 -23.42 16.04 -19.95
CA LEU A 178 -22.96 15.21 -18.83
C LEU A 178 -23.70 15.63 -17.54
N PRO A 179 -23.92 14.72 -16.57
CA PRO A 179 -24.49 15.12 -15.29
C PRO A 179 -23.53 16.05 -14.54
N ASP A 180 -24.09 17.10 -13.93
CA ASP A 180 -23.41 18.05 -13.03
C ASP A 180 -23.38 17.58 -11.56
N GLU A 181 -24.21 16.59 -11.22
CA GLU A 181 -24.29 15.99 -9.88
C GLU A 181 -23.64 14.59 -9.84
N VAL A 182 -23.35 14.11 -8.63
CA VAL A 182 -22.84 12.75 -8.38
C VAL A 182 -23.89 11.72 -8.81
N VAL A 183 -23.43 10.62 -9.43
CA VAL A 183 -24.31 9.53 -9.89
C VAL A 183 -24.37 8.44 -8.82
N ASP A 184 -25.56 7.90 -8.56
CA ASP A 184 -25.82 6.84 -7.58
C ASP A 184 -24.83 5.65 -7.67
N SER A 185 -24.45 5.07 -6.52
CA SER A 185 -23.48 3.96 -6.44
C SER A 185 -23.95 2.74 -7.22
N THR A 186 -25.28 2.51 -7.28
CA THR A 186 -25.83 1.40 -8.08
C THR A 186 -25.54 1.56 -9.57
N MET A 187 -25.29 2.79 -10.05
CA MET A 187 -25.00 3.14 -11.44
C MET A 187 -23.51 3.39 -11.73
N GLU A 188 -22.65 3.46 -10.71
CA GLU A 188 -21.19 3.48 -10.93
C GLU A 188 -20.72 2.28 -11.76
N GLY A 189 -19.70 2.48 -12.59
CA GLY A 189 -19.08 1.39 -13.36
C GLY A 189 -19.91 0.83 -14.53
N ARG A 190 -21.22 1.13 -14.63
CA ARG A 190 -22.11 0.61 -15.68
C ARG A 190 -21.82 1.21 -17.07
N LEU A 191 -20.87 0.62 -17.80
CA LEU A 191 -20.47 1.00 -19.16
C LEU A 191 -21.61 1.04 -20.22
N GLN A 192 -22.82 0.55 -19.92
CA GLN A 192 -23.86 0.28 -20.92
C GLN A 192 -25.29 0.77 -20.59
N SER A 193 -25.56 1.36 -19.43
CA SER A 193 -26.95 1.61 -18.97
C SER A 193 -27.48 3.04 -19.11
N PHE A 194 -26.93 3.85 -20.02
CA PHE A 194 -27.41 5.21 -20.29
C PHE A 194 -28.08 5.31 -21.68
N ASN A 195 -29.31 5.84 -21.70
CA ASN A 195 -29.98 6.28 -22.93
C ASN A 195 -29.48 7.66 -23.40
N GLU A 196 -28.71 8.36 -22.57
CA GLU A 196 -28.25 9.74 -22.79
C GLU A 196 -26.79 9.75 -23.22
N SER A 197 -26.57 9.49 -24.52
CA SER A 197 -25.26 9.63 -25.17
C SER A 197 -25.07 11.05 -25.70
N VAL A 198 -23.87 11.62 -25.51
CA VAL A 198 -23.45 12.88 -26.15
C VAL A 198 -23.73 12.81 -27.67
N PRO A 199 -24.34 13.85 -28.28
CA PRO A 199 -24.69 13.82 -29.70
C PRO A 199 -23.48 13.51 -30.59
N ILE A 200 -23.63 12.55 -31.51
CA ILE A 200 -22.51 11.95 -32.28
C ILE A 200 -21.63 13.02 -32.95
N GLY A 201 -22.23 14.07 -33.54
CA GLY A 201 -21.48 15.14 -34.22
C GLY A 201 -20.59 15.99 -33.31
N ILE A 202 -20.89 16.02 -32.00
CA ILE A 202 -20.13 16.77 -30.98
C ILE A 202 -19.04 15.87 -30.37
N GLY A 203 -19.36 14.61 -30.08
CA GLY A 203 -18.39 13.63 -29.56
C GLY A 203 -17.37 13.11 -30.59
N GLN A 204 -17.69 13.17 -31.89
CA GLN A 204 -16.88 12.59 -32.97
C GLN A 204 -15.41 13.05 -33.00
N PRO A 205 -15.04 14.33 -32.80
CA PRO A 205 -13.65 14.76 -32.83
C PRO A 205 -12.79 14.09 -31.74
N LEU A 206 -13.33 14.01 -30.52
CA LEU A 206 -12.68 13.39 -29.35
C LEU A 206 -12.53 11.87 -29.54
N VAL A 207 -13.61 11.20 -29.95
CA VAL A 207 -13.60 9.76 -30.27
C VAL A 207 -12.60 9.46 -31.39
N LYS A 208 -12.53 10.31 -32.43
CA LYS A 208 -11.55 10.14 -33.52
C LYS A 208 -10.11 10.24 -33.01
N LYS A 209 -9.78 11.22 -32.15
CA LYS A 209 -8.43 11.32 -31.54
C LYS A 209 -8.06 10.03 -30.80
N MET A 210 -8.97 9.49 -29.99
CA MET A 210 -8.75 8.22 -29.26
C MET A 210 -8.52 7.03 -30.21
N ILE A 211 -9.30 6.93 -31.29
CA ILE A 211 -9.14 5.90 -32.31
C ILE A 211 -7.82 6.03 -33.08
N ASP A 212 -7.41 7.26 -33.44
CA ASP A 212 -6.13 7.51 -34.14
C ASP A 212 -4.92 7.18 -33.22
N PHE A 213 -5.01 7.46 -31.92
CA PHE A 213 -4.05 7.03 -30.90
C PHE A 213 -3.98 5.49 -30.81
N TRP A 214 -5.13 4.82 -30.69
CA TRP A 214 -5.22 3.36 -30.62
C TRP A 214 -4.64 2.69 -31.87
N ASN A 215 -4.99 3.16 -33.06
CA ASN A 215 -4.47 2.66 -34.33
C ASN A 215 -2.94 2.80 -34.43
N LYS A 216 -2.38 3.93 -33.95
CA LYS A 216 -0.92 4.13 -33.91
C LYS A 216 -0.25 3.13 -32.95
N ALA A 217 -0.86 2.86 -31.80
CA ALA A 217 -0.40 1.83 -30.85
C ALA A 217 -0.47 0.40 -31.45
N ASP A 218 -1.61 0.00 -32.01
CA ASP A 218 -1.77 -1.33 -32.64
C ASP A 218 -0.80 -1.53 -33.82
N SER A 219 -0.58 -0.50 -34.65
CA SER A 219 0.40 -0.56 -35.73
C SER A 219 1.85 -0.69 -35.24
N THR A 220 2.12 -0.25 -34.02
CA THR A 220 3.44 -0.40 -33.36
C THR A 220 3.59 -1.80 -32.78
N TYR A 221 2.56 -2.30 -32.08
CA TYR A 221 2.50 -3.67 -31.58
C TYR A 221 2.73 -4.69 -32.72
N GLN A 222 2.04 -4.54 -33.86
CA GLN A 222 2.20 -5.42 -35.02
C GLN A 222 3.63 -5.45 -35.59
N ARG A 223 4.35 -4.32 -35.58
CA ARG A 223 5.76 -4.24 -36.04
C ARG A 223 6.74 -4.85 -35.04
N ALA A 224 6.42 -4.81 -33.75
CA ALA A 224 7.31 -5.21 -32.66
C ALA A 224 6.96 -6.57 -32.02
N ALA A 225 5.88 -7.25 -32.45
CA ALA A 225 5.32 -8.45 -31.82
C ALA A 225 6.36 -9.50 -31.40
N ASN A 226 7.27 -9.92 -32.30
CA ASN A 226 8.32 -10.90 -32.00
C ASN A 226 9.26 -10.49 -30.84
N TYR A 227 9.44 -9.19 -30.60
CA TYR A 227 10.22 -8.66 -29.47
C TYR A 227 9.35 -8.55 -28.21
N LEU A 228 8.10 -8.14 -28.37
CA LEU A 228 7.13 -7.96 -27.28
C LEU A 228 6.70 -9.30 -26.65
N ASP A 229 6.49 -10.34 -27.44
CA ASP A 229 6.27 -11.73 -26.97
C ASP A 229 7.51 -12.27 -26.21
N GLY A 230 8.69 -11.71 -26.49
CA GLY A 230 9.95 -12.01 -25.82
C GLY A 230 10.32 -11.03 -24.69
N ALA A 231 9.45 -10.05 -24.37
CA ALA A 231 9.80 -8.90 -23.53
C ALA A 231 10.38 -9.33 -22.17
N HIS A 232 9.67 -10.19 -21.44
CA HIS A 232 10.07 -10.70 -20.12
C HIS A 232 11.51 -11.26 -20.13
N ARG A 233 11.83 -12.11 -21.12
CA ARG A 233 13.16 -12.72 -21.28
C ARG A 233 14.28 -11.74 -21.63
N THR A 234 13.92 -10.55 -22.09
CA THR A 234 14.87 -9.49 -22.48
C THR A 234 15.17 -8.55 -21.32
N VAL A 235 14.23 -8.37 -20.38
CA VAL A 235 14.34 -7.38 -19.28
C VAL A 235 14.57 -7.99 -17.90
N ALA A 236 14.14 -9.24 -17.66
CA ALA A 236 14.21 -9.87 -16.35
C ALA A 236 15.61 -10.36 -15.98
N ASP A 237 15.98 -10.18 -14.71
CA ASP A 237 17.15 -10.84 -14.14
C ASP A 237 16.88 -12.35 -13.92
N MET A 238 17.95 -13.14 -13.80
CA MET A 238 17.85 -14.57 -13.50
C MET A 238 17.16 -14.86 -12.16
N PHE A 239 17.36 -14.02 -11.15
CA PHE A 239 17.05 -14.30 -9.74
C PHE A 239 16.36 -13.16 -8.99
N HIS A 240 16.53 -11.91 -9.41
CA HIS A 240 16.04 -10.73 -8.69
C HIS A 240 14.81 -10.12 -9.36
N TYR A 241 13.91 -9.55 -8.55
CA TYR A 241 12.92 -8.61 -9.05
C TYR A 241 13.62 -7.33 -9.54
N GLN A 242 13.14 -6.77 -10.65
CA GLN A 242 13.52 -5.43 -11.08
C GLN A 242 12.28 -4.54 -11.12
N TYR A 243 12.45 -3.26 -10.81
CA TYR A 243 11.47 -2.23 -11.09
C TYR A 243 11.98 -1.42 -12.28
N CYS A 244 11.15 -1.27 -13.32
CA CYS A 244 11.50 -0.45 -14.48
C CYS A 244 10.34 0.44 -14.92
N THR A 245 10.67 1.61 -15.45
CA THR A 245 9.70 2.51 -16.09
C THR A 245 9.28 1.99 -17.47
N LEU A 246 8.15 2.47 -17.99
CA LEU A 246 7.69 2.09 -19.33
C LEU A 246 8.71 2.46 -20.44
N GLN A 247 9.40 3.60 -20.28
CA GLN A 247 10.47 4.05 -21.18
C GLN A 247 11.69 3.12 -21.15
N GLU A 248 12.10 2.64 -19.97
CA GLU A 248 13.20 1.68 -19.82
C GLU A 248 12.87 0.32 -20.43
N ILE A 249 11.65 -0.19 -20.22
CA ILE A 249 11.19 -1.45 -20.83
C ILE A 249 11.16 -1.29 -22.35
N ALA A 250 10.60 -0.19 -22.86
CA ALA A 250 10.60 0.12 -24.29
C ALA A 250 12.04 0.24 -24.85
N ALA A 251 12.98 0.81 -24.10
CA ALA A 251 14.37 0.96 -24.52
C ALA A 251 15.16 -0.36 -24.53
N LYS A 252 14.81 -1.31 -23.67
CA LYS A 252 15.40 -2.67 -23.63
C LYS A 252 14.77 -3.61 -24.69
N VAL A 253 13.47 -3.50 -24.95
CA VAL A 253 12.70 -4.46 -25.76
C VAL A 253 12.54 -4.05 -27.22
N LEU A 254 12.27 -2.77 -27.51
CA LEU A 254 11.94 -2.34 -28.87
C LEU A 254 13.19 -2.28 -29.76
N PRO A 255 13.09 -2.68 -31.05
CA PRO A 255 14.20 -2.56 -31.98
C PRO A 255 14.48 -1.08 -32.31
N LYS A 256 15.76 -0.76 -32.60
CA LYS A 256 16.24 0.59 -32.94
C LYS A 256 15.61 1.22 -34.21
N SER A 257 14.71 0.50 -34.90
CA SER A 257 13.89 0.98 -36.01
C SER A 257 12.58 1.64 -35.58
N VAL A 258 12.20 1.54 -34.30
CA VAL A 258 11.09 2.31 -33.74
C VAL A 258 11.57 3.76 -33.52
N PRO A 259 10.84 4.78 -34.01
CA PRO A 259 11.24 6.17 -33.86
C PRO A 259 11.18 6.63 -32.40
N LYS A 260 11.99 7.65 -32.11
CA LYS A 260 12.04 8.40 -30.86
C LYS A 260 11.83 9.88 -31.17
N ASP A 261 11.44 10.65 -30.16
CA ASP A 261 11.40 12.11 -30.24
C ASP A 261 12.81 12.72 -30.13
N GLU A 262 12.89 14.06 -30.18
CA GLU A 262 14.15 14.83 -30.14
C GLU A 262 14.88 14.69 -28.78
N ASP A 263 14.16 14.43 -27.70
CA ASP A 263 14.69 14.09 -26.37
C ASP A 263 15.20 12.63 -26.28
N GLY A 264 14.97 11.82 -27.32
CA GLY A 264 15.32 10.40 -27.33
C GLY A 264 14.37 9.51 -26.52
N LYS A 265 13.18 10.00 -26.14
CA LYS A 265 12.10 9.23 -25.50
C LYS A 265 11.20 8.59 -26.56
N TYR A 266 10.34 7.66 -26.17
CA TYR A 266 9.30 7.11 -27.05
C TYR A 266 7.96 7.81 -26.85
N GLU A 267 7.22 8.03 -27.94
CA GLU A 267 5.88 8.63 -27.92
C GLU A 267 4.86 7.77 -27.14
N TRP A 268 3.85 8.41 -26.54
CA TRP A 268 2.79 7.74 -25.78
C TRP A 268 2.06 6.57 -26.48
N PRO A 269 1.74 6.58 -27.80
CA PRO A 269 1.15 5.42 -28.47
C PRO A 269 2.10 4.21 -28.54
N ILE A 270 3.42 4.45 -28.63
CA ILE A 270 4.45 3.41 -28.63
C ILE A 270 4.56 2.79 -27.23
N LEU A 271 4.56 3.64 -26.19
CA LEU A 271 4.51 3.20 -24.80
C LEU A 271 3.25 2.39 -24.50
N TYR A 272 2.09 2.82 -24.99
CA TYR A 272 0.83 2.09 -24.78
C TYR A 272 0.82 0.70 -25.44
N ALA A 273 1.47 0.57 -26.61
CA ALA A 273 1.68 -0.73 -27.25
C ALA A 273 2.56 -1.68 -26.43
N VAL A 274 3.57 -1.15 -25.72
CA VAL A 274 4.38 -1.93 -24.75
C VAL A 274 3.55 -2.29 -23.53
N HIS A 275 2.81 -1.32 -22.94
CA HIS A 275 1.94 -1.51 -21.78
C HIS A 275 0.92 -2.64 -22.00
N ARG A 276 0.16 -2.57 -23.10
CA ARG A 276 -0.80 -3.60 -23.52
C ARG A 276 -0.19 -4.96 -23.86
N SER A 277 1.14 -5.05 -24.00
CA SER A 277 1.82 -6.33 -24.16
C SER A 277 2.28 -6.90 -22.82
N ILE A 278 2.89 -6.09 -21.95
CA ILE A 278 3.35 -6.56 -20.63
C ILE A 278 2.18 -6.93 -19.71
N MET A 279 1.04 -6.22 -19.81
CA MET A 279 -0.19 -6.54 -19.07
C MET A 279 -0.92 -7.81 -19.54
N LYS A 280 -0.42 -8.49 -20.57
CA LYS A 280 -0.92 -9.82 -20.99
C LYS A 280 -0.08 -10.98 -20.43
N ASP A 281 1.09 -10.70 -19.84
CA ASP A 281 1.91 -11.71 -19.18
C ASP A 281 1.61 -11.70 -17.68
N ASP A 282 0.54 -12.41 -17.31
CA ASP A 282 0.02 -12.69 -15.94
C ASP A 282 1.09 -13.05 -14.88
N ILE A 283 2.34 -13.32 -15.28
CA ILE A 283 3.41 -13.90 -14.46
C ILE A 283 4.74 -13.13 -14.58
N GLY A 284 5.07 -12.63 -15.78
CA GLY A 284 6.34 -11.96 -16.03
C GLY A 284 6.42 -10.53 -15.50
N PHE A 285 5.29 -9.82 -15.49
CA PHE A 285 5.19 -8.41 -15.12
C PHE A 285 4.03 -8.18 -14.16
N SER A 286 4.14 -7.14 -13.34
CA SER A 286 3.04 -6.61 -12.53
C SER A 286 3.09 -5.08 -12.49
N ALA A 287 1.94 -4.42 -12.56
CA ALA A 287 1.84 -3.01 -12.20
C ALA A 287 2.01 -2.85 -10.68
N LEU A 288 2.84 -1.89 -10.25
CA LEU A 288 2.90 -1.53 -8.84
C LEU A 288 1.58 -0.89 -8.39
N ALA A 289 0.70 -1.72 -7.82
CA ALA A 289 -0.67 -1.39 -7.45
C ALA A 289 -0.75 -0.49 -6.19
N SER A 290 -0.36 0.77 -6.35
CA SER A 290 -0.89 1.89 -5.58
C SER A 290 -1.79 2.72 -6.49
N SER A 291 -2.98 3.04 -5.98
CA SER A 291 -4.05 3.82 -6.63
C SER A 291 -3.63 5.18 -7.21
N THR A 292 -2.49 5.71 -6.74
CA THR A 292 -1.88 6.94 -7.26
C THR A 292 -0.48 6.75 -7.87
N ALA A 293 0.25 5.65 -7.67
CA ALA A 293 1.64 5.57 -8.15
C ALA A 293 1.80 5.44 -9.69
N MET A 294 0.73 5.10 -10.41
CA MET A 294 0.75 4.91 -11.87
C MET A 294 0.65 6.21 -12.69
N ARG A 295 0.26 7.36 -12.08
CA ARG A 295 -0.18 8.56 -12.82
C ARG A 295 0.88 9.66 -12.98
N SER A 296 2.16 9.35 -12.75
CA SER A 296 3.26 10.33 -12.86
C SER A 296 4.57 9.71 -13.33
N ASN A 297 4.94 8.52 -12.82
CA ASN A 297 5.99 7.68 -13.40
C ASN A 297 5.68 6.19 -13.14
N PRO A 298 4.87 5.53 -14.00
CA PRO A 298 4.44 4.15 -13.76
C PRO A 298 5.61 3.16 -13.85
N GLN A 299 5.90 2.52 -12.72
CA GLN A 299 6.89 1.48 -12.58
C GLN A 299 6.23 0.09 -12.57
N TYR A 300 6.87 -0.86 -13.27
CA TYR A 300 6.44 -2.24 -13.34
C TYR A 300 7.43 -3.13 -12.60
N GLU A 301 6.91 -4.01 -11.75
CA GLU A 301 7.69 -5.11 -11.18
C GLU A 301 7.88 -6.18 -12.26
N ILE A 302 9.13 -6.64 -12.40
CA ILE A 302 9.54 -7.67 -13.34
C ILE A 302 10.01 -8.87 -12.51
N ASN A 303 9.30 -9.99 -12.65
CA ASN A 303 9.61 -11.21 -11.89
C ASN A 303 10.83 -11.94 -12.46
N GLY A 304 11.65 -12.55 -11.59
CA GLY A 304 12.89 -13.21 -12.01
C GLY A 304 12.66 -14.43 -12.91
N LEU A 305 13.55 -14.68 -13.88
CA LEU A 305 13.41 -15.78 -14.85
C LEU A 305 13.24 -17.15 -14.16
N SER A 306 14.01 -17.40 -13.11
CA SER A 306 13.94 -18.65 -12.32
C SER A 306 12.64 -18.83 -11.53
N GLU A 307 11.88 -17.76 -11.28
CA GLU A 307 10.52 -17.85 -10.75
C GLU A 307 9.54 -18.23 -11.86
N VAL A 308 9.52 -17.48 -12.97
CA VAL A 308 8.55 -17.70 -14.04
C VAL A 308 8.70 -19.09 -14.67
N ASP A 309 9.93 -19.59 -14.80
CA ASP A 309 10.18 -20.96 -15.26
C ASP A 309 9.86 -22.03 -14.19
N CYS A 310 9.94 -21.70 -12.89
CA CYS A 310 9.45 -22.56 -11.82
C CYS A 310 7.93 -22.73 -11.90
N ILE A 311 7.20 -21.62 -12.08
CA ILE A 311 5.74 -21.57 -12.23
C ILE A 311 5.31 -22.37 -13.48
N ARG A 312 5.88 -22.05 -14.65
CA ARG A 312 5.62 -22.75 -15.92
C ARG A 312 5.84 -24.27 -15.80
N ARG A 313 6.86 -24.71 -15.06
CA ARG A 313 7.16 -26.14 -14.83
C ARG A 313 6.10 -26.83 -13.97
N VAL A 314 5.66 -26.20 -12.88
CA VAL A 314 4.60 -26.74 -12.00
C VAL A 314 3.25 -26.79 -12.71
N VAL A 315 2.88 -25.73 -13.44
CA VAL A 315 1.69 -25.73 -14.31
C VAL A 315 1.73 -26.90 -15.30
N GLY A 316 2.90 -27.14 -15.92
CA GLY A 316 3.10 -28.28 -16.83
C GLY A 316 2.96 -29.66 -16.17
N TRP A 317 3.31 -29.82 -14.89
CA TRP A 317 3.09 -31.07 -14.14
C TRP A 317 1.62 -31.25 -13.71
N VAL A 318 1.00 -30.19 -13.16
CA VAL A 318 -0.41 -30.24 -12.74
C VAL A 318 -1.32 -30.50 -13.94
N ARG A 319 -1.06 -29.84 -15.07
CA ARG A 319 -1.81 -30.08 -16.33
C ARG A 319 -1.70 -31.54 -16.79
N LYS A 320 -0.50 -32.13 -16.81
CA LYS A 320 -0.33 -33.55 -17.17
C LYS A 320 -1.13 -34.48 -16.26
N TYR A 321 -1.25 -34.13 -14.98
CA TYR A 321 -2.06 -34.88 -14.02
C TYR A 321 -3.57 -34.72 -14.30
N THR A 322 -4.07 -33.51 -14.53
CA THR A 322 -5.50 -33.28 -14.85
C THR A 322 -5.90 -33.88 -16.19
N ASP A 323 -5.09 -33.72 -17.24
CA ASP A 323 -5.31 -34.31 -18.56
C ASP A 323 -5.40 -35.85 -18.45
N THR A 324 -4.63 -36.45 -17.55
CA THR A 324 -4.67 -37.90 -17.25
C THR A 324 -5.94 -38.33 -16.53
N LEU A 325 -6.42 -37.57 -15.54
CA LEU A 325 -7.66 -37.88 -14.84
C LEU A 325 -8.86 -37.87 -15.80
N LEU A 326 -8.92 -36.87 -16.69
CA LEU A 326 -9.94 -36.76 -17.72
C LEU A 326 -9.84 -37.92 -18.74
N GLY A 327 -8.63 -38.24 -19.20
CA GLY A 327 -8.40 -39.35 -20.14
C GLY A 327 -8.79 -40.74 -19.61
N GLN A 328 -8.77 -40.95 -18.29
CA GLN A 328 -9.19 -42.22 -17.68
C GLN A 328 -10.71 -42.47 -17.77
N GLY A 329 -11.52 -41.47 -18.13
CA GLY A 329 -12.95 -41.64 -18.40
C GLY A 329 -13.27 -42.59 -19.56
N ALA A 330 -12.36 -42.74 -20.54
CA ALA A 330 -12.58 -43.55 -21.74
C ALA A 330 -12.01 -44.99 -21.67
N ALA A 331 -11.05 -45.28 -20.78
CA ALA A 331 -10.37 -46.57 -20.73
C ALA A 331 -9.90 -46.98 -19.31
N ARG A 332 -10.70 -47.83 -18.63
CA ARG A 332 -10.35 -48.45 -17.34
C ARG A 332 -9.30 -49.58 -17.49
N THR A 333 -8.12 -49.29 -18.02
CA THR A 333 -7.01 -50.27 -18.07
C THR A 333 -5.66 -49.65 -17.73
N LYS A 334 -5.24 -49.84 -16.47
CA LYS A 334 -3.93 -49.49 -15.86
C LYS A 334 -3.60 -47.98 -15.85
N ALA A 335 -3.49 -47.42 -14.65
CA ALA A 335 -2.87 -46.11 -14.46
C ALA A 335 -1.43 -46.12 -15.02
N PRO A 336 -1.04 -45.17 -15.91
CA PRO A 336 0.28 -45.20 -16.52
C PRO A 336 1.41 -45.11 -15.49
N SER A 337 2.40 -46.00 -15.62
CA SER A 337 3.57 -46.06 -14.74
C SER A 337 4.56 -44.93 -15.02
N GLY A 338 4.24 -43.71 -14.55
CA GLY A 338 5.07 -42.53 -14.78
C GLY A 338 4.77 -41.28 -13.93
N TYR A 339 3.71 -41.26 -13.11
CA TYR A 339 3.41 -40.10 -12.24
C TYR A 339 4.25 -40.15 -10.97
N SER A 340 5.21 -39.23 -10.83
CA SER A 340 6.03 -39.13 -9.62
C SER A 340 5.83 -37.81 -8.87
N GLU A 341 5.97 -36.67 -9.53
CA GLU A 341 6.33 -35.42 -8.86
C GLU A 341 5.22 -34.88 -7.94
N LEU A 342 4.06 -34.54 -8.48
CA LEU A 342 2.91 -34.05 -7.69
C LEU A 342 2.38 -35.10 -6.71
N VAL A 343 2.41 -36.38 -7.11
CA VAL A 343 1.89 -37.50 -6.30
C VAL A 343 2.79 -37.79 -5.09
N ASN A 344 4.12 -37.64 -5.25
CA ASN A 344 5.07 -37.81 -4.16
C ASN A 344 5.11 -36.57 -3.27
N PHE A 345 5.08 -35.36 -3.85
CA PHE A 345 4.92 -34.12 -3.08
C PHE A 345 3.68 -34.19 -2.17
N ALA A 346 2.52 -34.60 -2.69
CA ALA A 346 1.31 -34.75 -1.90
C ALA A 346 1.44 -35.79 -0.76
N LYS A 347 2.18 -36.90 -0.95
CA LYS A 347 2.46 -37.87 0.14
C LYS A 347 3.38 -37.28 1.22
N THR A 348 4.43 -36.56 0.81
CA THR A 348 5.32 -35.86 1.73
C THR A 348 4.55 -34.80 2.51
N ALA A 349 3.77 -33.98 1.81
CA ALA A 349 2.93 -32.94 2.37
C ALA A 349 1.96 -33.47 3.43
N ARG A 350 1.18 -34.51 3.12
CA ARG A 350 0.26 -35.17 4.07
C ARG A 350 0.96 -35.52 5.38
N ARG A 351 2.11 -36.21 5.30
CA ARG A 351 2.89 -36.62 6.48
C ARG A 351 3.44 -35.44 7.29
N LEU A 352 3.93 -34.38 6.63
CA LEU A 352 4.43 -33.19 7.32
C LEU A 352 3.30 -32.42 8.01
N ILE A 353 2.16 -32.25 7.33
CA ILE A 353 0.94 -31.64 7.88
C ILE A 353 0.43 -32.46 9.08
N ASP A 354 0.32 -33.78 8.95
CA ASP A 354 -0.10 -34.66 10.05
C ASP A 354 0.85 -34.58 11.27
N LEU A 355 2.17 -34.39 11.03
CA LEU A 355 3.17 -34.17 12.08
C LEU A 355 3.12 -32.77 12.71
N SER A 356 2.69 -31.75 11.96
CA SER A 356 2.47 -30.40 12.48
C SER A 356 1.19 -30.33 13.31
N ARG A 357 0.12 -31.00 12.85
CA ARG A 357 -1.18 -31.13 13.53
C ARG A 357 -1.10 -31.87 14.87
N ALA A 358 -0.02 -32.62 15.12
CA ALA A 358 0.28 -33.20 16.42
C ALA A 358 0.82 -32.18 17.46
N ASN A 359 1.19 -30.96 17.05
CA ASN A 359 1.67 -29.88 17.94
C ASN A 359 0.83 -28.59 17.88
N ARG A 360 0.13 -28.32 16.77
CA ARG A 360 -0.65 -27.08 16.53
C ARG A 360 -1.96 -27.43 15.85
N SER A 361 -3.05 -26.75 16.19
CA SER A 361 -4.30 -26.93 15.44
C SER A 361 -4.22 -26.27 14.05
N PHE A 362 -4.87 -26.91 13.07
CA PHE A 362 -5.24 -26.23 11.84
C PHE A 362 -6.31 -25.15 12.13
N THR A 363 -6.27 -24.03 11.44
CA THR A 363 -7.36 -23.05 11.42
C THR A 363 -7.60 -22.53 10.00
N SER A 364 -8.85 -22.18 9.69
CA SER A 364 -9.23 -21.44 8.47
C SER A 364 -8.86 -19.94 8.53
N HIS A 365 -8.45 -19.44 9.69
CA HIS A 365 -8.25 -18.02 10.01
C HIS A 365 -6.92 -17.42 9.49
N GLY A 366 -6.37 -18.01 8.42
CA GLY A 366 -5.15 -17.54 7.75
C GLY A 366 -3.84 -17.78 8.51
N THR A 367 -3.83 -18.60 9.56
CA THR A 367 -2.60 -19.05 10.25
C THR A 367 -2.86 -20.35 11.03
N VAL A 368 -1.80 -21.05 11.43
CA VAL A 368 -1.90 -22.19 12.38
C VAL A 368 -2.13 -21.73 13.82
N GLY A 369 -2.74 -22.58 14.64
CA GLY A 369 -2.95 -22.33 16.06
C GLY A 369 -1.64 -22.33 16.88
N PRO A 370 -1.69 -21.86 18.14
CA PRO A 370 -0.54 -21.87 19.05
C PRO A 370 -0.03 -23.28 19.36
N SER A 371 1.22 -23.35 19.80
CA SER A 371 1.95 -24.57 20.15
C SER A 371 1.39 -25.21 21.43
N LEU A 372 0.94 -26.45 21.34
CA LEU A 372 0.57 -27.29 22.49
C LEU A 372 1.77 -27.62 23.38
N ILE A 373 2.99 -27.56 22.84
CA ILE A 373 4.24 -27.67 23.60
C ILE A 373 4.67 -26.30 24.10
N SER A 374 4.66 -26.13 25.42
CA SER A 374 5.31 -25.01 26.13
C SER A 374 6.84 -25.14 26.13
N ILE A 375 7.55 -24.05 26.41
CA ILE A 375 9.01 -23.95 26.47
C ILE A 375 9.42 -23.33 27.83
N GLU A 376 10.69 -23.49 28.18
CA GLU A 376 11.32 -22.82 29.33
C GLU A 376 11.12 -21.29 29.28
N PRO A 377 11.00 -20.59 30.42
CA PRO A 377 10.64 -19.16 30.45
C PRO A 377 11.63 -18.21 29.74
N ASP A 378 12.87 -18.64 29.51
CA ASP A 378 13.91 -17.86 28.84
C ASP A 378 13.79 -17.85 27.30
N GLN A 379 12.91 -18.67 26.72
CA GLN A 379 12.69 -18.72 25.26
C GLN A 379 11.20 -18.83 24.91
N ASN A 380 10.64 -17.83 24.25
CA ASN A 380 9.24 -17.89 23.81
C ASN A 380 9.06 -18.87 22.62
N PHE A 381 10.13 -19.17 21.89
CA PHE A 381 10.14 -20.00 20.69
C PHE A 381 11.45 -20.80 20.56
N ARG A 382 11.39 -22.04 20.03
CA ARG A 382 12.56 -22.77 19.51
C ARG A 382 12.28 -23.53 18.21
N PRO A 383 13.19 -23.49 17.22
CA PRO A 383 13.07 -24.35 16.04
C PRO A 383 13.37 -25.80 16.41
N GLY A 384 12.55 -26.72 15.92
CA GLY A 384 12.80 -28.15 15.98
C GLY A 384 13.97 -28.57 15.10
N THR A 385 14.52 -29.75 15.36
CA THR A 385 15.48 -30.37 14.44
C THR A 385 14.81 -30.65 13.08
N PRO A 386 15.46 -30.34 11.94
CA PRO A 386 15.04 -30.81 10.64
C PRO A 386 14.84 -32.33 10.66
N ARG A 387 13.61 -32.78 10.38
CA ARG A 387 13.27 -34.22 10.34
C ARG A 387 13.40 -34.81 8.95
N GLU A 388 13.15 -34.01 7.93
CA GLU A 388 13.22 -34.39 6.52
C GLU A 388 13.54 -33.13 5.69
N ALA A 389 14.28 -33.32 4.59
CA ALA A 389 14.51 -32.26 3.61
C ALA A 389 13.63 -32.49 2.39
N PHE A 390 12.98 -31.43 1.92
CA PHE A 390 12.26 -31.40 0.66
C PHE A 390 13.19 -31.82 -0.50
N THR A 391 12.71 -32.72 -1.36
CA THR A 391 13.47 -33.10 -2.55
C THR A 391 13.53 -31.93 -3.54
N SER A 392 14.45 -32.01 -4.51
CA SER A 392 14.55 -31.02 -5.58
C SER A 392 13.25 -30.85 -6.40
N SER A 393 12.36 -31.86 -6.41
CA SER A 393 11.04 -31.77 -7.02
C SER A 393 10.01 -31.12 -6.09
N ASP A 394 10.01 -31.46 -4.80
CA ASP A 394 9.11 -30.85 -3.79
C ASP A 394 9.32 -29.33 -3.72
N MET A 395 10.59 -28.88 -3.79
CA MET A 395 10.94 -27.47 -3.79
C MET A 395 10.32 -26.65 -4.92
N PHE A 396 9.95 -27.25 -6.07
CA PHE A 396 9.20 -26.53 -7.11
C PHE A 396 7.75 -26.27 -6.67
N PHE A 397 7.10 -27.23 -5.98
CA PHE A 397 5.72 -27.05 -5.49
C PHE A 397 5.67 -26.11 -4.28
N ILE A 398 6.60 -26.25 -3.32
CA ILE A 398 6.78 -25.27 -2.24
C ILE A 398 6.93 -23.86 -2.85
N ARG A 399 7.82 -23.71 -3.83
CA ARG A 399 7.98 -22.43 -4.54
C ARG A 399 6.70 -21.97 -5.23
N PHE A 400 5.98 -22.81 -5.96
CA PHE A 400 4.73 -22.39 -6.58
C PHE A 400 3.74 -21.82 -5.55
N LEU A 401 3.63 -22.46 -4.39
CA LEU A 401 2.79 -21.96 -3.29
C LEU A 401 3.32 -20.62 -2.71
N GLU A 402 4.65 -20.41 -2.63
CA GLU A 402 5.23 -19.10 -2.26
C GLU A 402 4.87 -17.99 -3.28
N SER A 403 4.95 -18.25 -4.59
CA SER A 403 4.50 -17.28 -5.61
C SER A 403 3.03 -16.95 -5.44
N TRP A 404 2.22 -17.98 -5.20
CA TRP A 404 0.77 -17.86 -5.17
C TRP A 404 0.23 -17.14 -3.94
N ALA A 405 0.71 -17.52 -2.74
CA ALA A 405 0.18 -17.04 -1.47
C ALA A 405 1.05 -15.96 -0.80
N CYS A 406 2.37 -15.98 -0.99
CA CYS A 406 3.26 -15.07 -0.28
C CYS A 406 3.59 -13.84 -1.12
N LEU A 407 3.98 -14.04 -2.38
CA LEU A 407 4.42 -12.97 -3.29
C LEU A 407 3.26 -12.34 -4.09
N GLU A 408 2.15 -13.06 -4.26
CA GLU A 408 1.04 -12.69 -5.15
C GLU A 408 1.48 -12.48 -6.61
N SER A 409 2.33 -13.37 -7.12
CA SER A 409 2.91 -13.27 -8.47
C SER A 409 1.90 -13.46 -9.63
N PHE A 410 0.59 -13.54 -9.36
CA PHE A 410 -0.49 -13.72 -10.34
C PHE A 410 -1.58 -12.64 -10.14
N GLY A 411 -2.09 -12.07 -11.24
CA GLY A 411 -3.24 -11.15 -11.18
C GLY A 411 -4.54 -11.85 -10.73
N PRO A 412 -5.51 -11.14 -10.12
CA PRO A 412 -6.68 -11.77 -9.48
C PRO A 412 -7.50 -12.69 -10.39
N THR A 413 -7.65 -12.34 -11.67
CA THR A 413 -8.43 -13.14 -12.64
C THR A 413 -7.62 -14.24 -13.34
N SER A 414 -6.39 -14.54 -12.89
CA SER A 414 -5.50 -15.47 -13.57
C SER A 414 -5.97 -16.94 -13.45
N PRO A 415 -5.96 -17.74 -14.53
CA PRO A 415 -6.28 -19.18 -14.44
C PRO A 415 -5.31 -19.98 -13.56
N LEU A 416 -4.19 -19.39 -13.14
CA LEU A 416 -3.18 -20.01 -12.28
C LEU A 416 -3.67 -20.24 -10.85
N HIS A 417 -4.67 -19.52 -10.36
CA HIS A 417 -5.27 -19.77 -9.04
C HIS A 417 -5.83 -21.19 -8.95
N GLY A 418 -6.47 -21.70 -10.00
CA GLY A 418 -6.95 -23.08 -10.09
C GLY A 418 -5.85 -24.15 -10.05
N VAL A 419 -4.62 -23.82 -10.47
CA VAL A 419 -3.45 -24.72 -10.36
C VAL A 419 -3.03 -24.87 -8.90
N GLY A 420 -3.06 -23.79 -8.13
CA GLY A 420 -2.84 -23.81 -6.69
C GLY A 420 -3.91 -24.62 -5.94
N SER A 421 -5.19 -24.36 -6.23
CA SER A 421 -6.30 -25.13 -5.66
C SER A 421 -6.23 -26.62 -6.02
N ALA A 422 -5.74 -26.97 -7.21
CA ALA A 422 -5.51 -28.37 -7.60
C ALA A 422 -4.37 -29.05 -6.81
N ILE A 423 -3.31 -28.31 -6.46
CA ILE A 423 -2.25 -28.81 -5.57
C ILE A 423 -2.81 -29.07 -4.17
N LEU A 424 -3.54 -28.11 -3.58
CA LEU A 424 -4.17 -28.29 -2.26
C LEU A 424 -5.18 -29.45 -2.23
N ARG A 425 -6.00 -29.56 -3.28
CA ARG A 425 -6.96 -30.68 -3.46
C ARG A 425 -6.26 -32.04 -3.55
N MET A 426 -5.08 -32.10 -4.16
CA MET A 426 -4.26 -33.31 -4.20
C MET A 426 -3.53 -33.59 -2.89
N ILE A 427 -3.21 -32.57 -2.09
CA ILE A 427 -2.69 -32.75 -0.72
C ILE A 427 -3.73 -33.41 0.19
N ASP A 428 -5.04 -33.14 0.01
CA ASP A 428 -6.12 -33.90 0.68
C ASP A 428 -6.03 -33.83 2.22
N ARG A 429 -5.92 -32.59 2.73
CA ARG A 429 -5.84 -32.24 4.16
C ARG A 429 -6.69 -31.04 4.57
N TYR A 430 -7.48 -30.51 3.64
CA TYR A 430 -8.30 -29.30 3.80
C TYR A 430 -9.74 -29.58 3.34
N PRO A 431 -10.48 -30.46 4.04
CA PRO A 431 -11.92 -30.62 3.81
C PRO A 431 -12.66 -29.35 4.23
N ASP A 432 -13.82 -29.11 3.63
CA ASP A 432 -14.83 -28.13 4.07
C ASP A 432 -14.35 -26.67 4.22
N VAL A 433 -13.24 -26.30 3.57
CA VAL A 433 -12.70 -24.94 3.50
C VAL A 433 -12.38 -24.52 2.06
N PRO A 434 -12.44 -23.21 1.72
CA PRO A 434 -11.98 -22.73 0.43
C PRO A 434 -10.51 -23.06 0.17
N LEU A 435 -10.20 -23.59 -1.02
CA LEU A 435 -8.83 -23.91 -1.45
C LEU A 435 -8.16 -22.69 -2.09
N SER A 436 -8.17 -21.57 -1.35
CA SER A 436 -7.66 -20.26 -1.75
C SER A 436 -6.21 -20.04 -1.29
N THR A 437 -5.66 -18.86 -1.57
CA THR A 437 -4.32 -18.45 -1.11
C THR A 437 -4.19 -18.45 0.42
N THR A 438 -5.29 -18.20 1.14
CA THR A 438 -5.38 -18.30 2.61
C THR A 438 -5.01 -19.70 3.08
N THR A 439 -5.63 -20.72 2.48
CA THR A 439 -5.37 -22.12 2.80
C THR A 439 -3.97 -22.56 2.35
N ALA A 440 -3.46 -21.99 1.25
CA ALA A 440 -2.07 -22.22 0.82
C ALA A 440 -1.03 -21.62 1.80
N TRP A 441 -1.30 -20.46 2.38
CA TRP A 441 -0.45 -19.86 3.41
C TRP A 441 -0.38 -20.73 4.67
N THR A 442 -1.53 -21.12 5.22
CA THR A 442 -1.58 -22.06 6.36
C THR A 442 -0.91 -23.39 6.01
N CYS A 443 -1.06 -23.88 4.77
CA CYS A 443 -0.37 -25.08 4.29
C CYS A 443 1.16 -24.93 4.32
N LEU A 444 1.72 -23.80 3.89
CA LEU A 444 3.17 -23.55 3.96
C LEU A 444 3.70 -23.52 5.41
N GLN A 445 2.90 -23.05 6.37
CA GLN A 445 3.21 -23.16 7.79
C GLN A 445 3.14 -24.61 8.29
N GLU A 446 2.08 -25.37 7.94
CA GLU A 446 1.93 -26.77 8.33
C GLU A 446 2.99 -27.70 7.71
N LEU A 447 3.52 -27.35 6.53
CA LEU A 447 4.64 -28.04 5.88
C LEU A 447 6.00 -27.75 6.52
N GLY A 448 6.08 -26.78 7.43
CA GLY A 448 7.35 -26.35 8.02
C GLY A 448 8.23 -25.56 7.05
N ALA A 449 7.66 -24.97 6.00
CA ALA A 449 8.35 -24.10 5.05
C ALA A 449 8.37 -22.63 5.53
N LEU A 450 7.34 -22.21 6.26
CA LEU A 450 7.24 -20.89 6.92
C LEU A 450 7.00 -21.06 8.43
N PRO A 451 7.53 -20.16 9.28
CA PRO A 451 7.15 -20.13 10.68
C PRO A 451 5.70 -19.62 10.92
N PRO A 452 5.03 -20.08 12.00
CA PRO A 452 3.68 -19.64 12.41
C PRO A 452 3.47 -18.13 12.59
N TRP A 453 4.52 -17.37 12.90
CA TRP A 453 4.53 -15.90 13.06
C TRP A 453 5.21 -15.18 11.89
N GLU A 454 5.45 -15.85 10.76
CA GLU A 454 5.93 -15.18 9.55
C GLU A 454 4.93 -14.10 9.12
N GLY A 455 5.39 -12.87 8.92
CA GLY A 455 4.56 -11.79 8.37
C GLY A 455 4.45 -11.90 6.85
N LYS A 456 3.24 -11.81 6.29
CA LYS A 456 3.08 -11.71 4.82
C LYS A 456 3.63 -10.40 4.26
N SER A 457 3.60 -9.31 5.03
CA SER A 457 4.21 -8.02 4.70
C SER A 457 5.68 -8.13 4.26
N THR A 458 6.42 -9.09 4.83
CA THR A 458 7.80 -9.40 4.47
C THR A 458 7.99 -9.81 3.00
N PHE A 459 6.99 -10.49 2.41
CA PHE A 459 6.96 -10.91 1.01
C PHE A 459 6.33 -9.87 0.09
N GLU A 460 5.28 -9.19 0.55
CA GLU A 460 4.65 -8.07 -0.15
C GLU A 460 5.67 -6.94 -0.38
N LEU A 461 6.58 -6.71 0.59
CA LEU A 461 7.72 -5.79 0.47
C LEU A 461 8.94 -6.34 -0.28
N ARG A 462 8.90 -7.59 -0.79
CA ARG A 462 10.02 -8.27 -1.45
C ARG A 462 11.33 -8.23 -0.64
N LEU A 463 11.27 -8.29 0.70
CA LEU A 463 12.41 -7.92 1.53
C LEU A 463 13.67 -8.79 1.28
N PRO A 464 14.87 -8.18 1.32
CA PRO A 464 16.10 -8.96 1.32
C PRO A 464 16.11 -9.89 2.53
N TYR A 465 16.63 -11.10 2.36
CA TYR A 465 16.69 -12.14 3.39
C TYR A 465 15.32 -12.67 3.88
N ALA A 466 14.25 -12.46 3.11
CA ALA A 466 12.93 -13.07 3.34
C ALA A 466 12.59 -14.16 2.31
N GLY A 467 11.85 -15.19 2.75
CA GLY A 467 11.41 -16.32 1.92
C GLY A 467 12.52 -16.87 1.01
N ARG A 468 12.19 -17.03 -0.28
CA ARG A 468 13.11 -17.43 -1.36
C ARG A 468 14.47 -16.74 -1.37
N GLN A 469 14.52 -15.45 -1.04
CA GLN A 469 15.73 -14.65 -1.21
C GLN A 469 16.87 -15.16 -0.32
N ASN A 470 16.57 -15.84 0.80
CA ASN A 470 17.58 -16.45 1.69
C ASN A 470 18.51 -17.46 1.00
N ALA A 471 18.10 -18.06 -0.12
CA ALA A 471 18.94 -19.01 -0.85
C ALA A 471 20.00 -18.33 -1.73
N ILE A 472 19.65 -17.20 -2.34
CA ILE A 472 20.47 -16.51 -3.35
C ILE A 472 21.23 -15.34 -2.72
N MET A 473 20.62 -14.63 -1.77
CA MET A 473 21.25 -13.58 -0.98
C MET A 473 22.36 -14.12 -0.05
N ARG A 474 22.58 -15.43 0.09
CA ARG A 474 23.85 -15.97 0.64
C ARG A 474 25.08 -15.55 -0.19
N ARG A 475 24.91 -15.10 -1.44
CA ARG A 475 25.96 -14.48 -2.29
C ARG A 475 25.97 -12.94 -2.26
N LEU A 476 24.92 -12.32 -1.72
CA LEU A 476 24.73 -10.85 -1.66
C LEU A 476 24.56 -10.32 -0.23
N HIS A 477 24.83 -11.14 0.78
CA HIS A 477 25.41 -10.60 2.00
C HIS A 477 26.61 -9.76 1.59
N PRO A 478 26.76 -8.51 2.07
CA PRO A 478 28.09 -7.97 2.23
C PRO A 478 28.89 -9.00 3.04
N PRO A 479 29.98 -9.60 2.50
CA PRO A 479 30.92 -10.32 3.34
C PRO A 479 31.58 -9.29 4.27
N ALA A 480 32.42 -9.73 5.20
CA ALA A 480 33.29 -8.79 5.93
C ALA A 480 34.12 -7.89 4.97
N SER A 481 34.31 -8.30 3.72
CA SER A 481 34.94 -7.52 2.66
C SER A 481 34.15 -6.30 2.16
N LEU A 482 32.84 -6.16 2.41
CA LEU A 482 32.10 -4.94 2.01
C LEU A 482 32.28 -3.78 3.01
N ALA A 483 33.01 -4.02 4.11
CA ALA A 483 33.65 -2.95 4.86
C ALA A 483 34.68 -2.17 4.02
N ALA A 484 35.17 -2.74 2.91
CA ALA A 484 35.98 -2.02 1.91
C ALA A 484 35.17 -1.01 1.06
N GLY A 485 33.87 -0.83 1.33
CA GLY A 485 33.05 0.25 0.77
C GLY A 485 33.05 1.53 1.61
N PHE A 486 33.66 1.51 2.81
CA PHE A 486 33.81 2.71 3.64
C PHE A 486 35.12 3.44 3.31
N VAL A 487 35.07 4.77 3.29
CA VAL A 487 36.22 5.65 3.05
C VAL A 487 36.63 6.38 4.33
N GLU A 488 37.83 6.96 4.32
CA GLU A 488 38.24 7.93 5.34
C GLU A 488 37.31 9.15 5.34
N ASP A 489 37.15 9.78 6.50
CA ASP A 489 36.24 10.89 6.73
C ASP A 489 36.62 12.12 5.89
N LYS A 490 35.84 12.40 4.84
CA LYS A 490 36.02 13.54 3.93
C LYS A 490 36.02 14.89 4.67
N LEU A 491 35.32 14.97 5.80
CA LEU A 491 35.11 16.20 6.58
C LEU A 491 35.98 16.30 7.83
N ALA A 492 36.91 15.37 8.08
CA ALA A 492 37.68 15.29 9.34
C ALA A 492 38.35 16.62 9.75
N ALA A 493 38.88 17.37 8.78
CA ALA A 493 39.55 18.66 9.01
C ALA A 493 38.58 19.85 9.28
N MET A 494 37.26 19.64 9.13
CA MET A 494 36.21 20.65 9.27
C MET A 494 35.29 20.44 10.49
N ARG A 495 35.43 19.33 11.22
CA ARG A 495 34.50 19.00 12.31
C ARG A 495 34.73 19.85 13.56
N LYS A 496 33.67 20.53 14.03
CA LYS A 496 33.60 21.13 15.37
C LYS A 496 33.47 20.03 16.42
N ASP A 497 34.40 19.96 17.39
CA ASP A 497 34.19 19.20 18.61
C ASP A 497 33.12 19.88 19.48
N TRP A 498 32.09 19.13 19.88
CA TRP A 498 31.03 19.62 20.77
C TRP A 498 31.32 19.39 22.26
N GLY A 499 32.34 18.59 22.59
CA GLY A 499 32.85 18.39 23.95
C GLY A 499 31.77 18.01 24.97
N ASP A 500 31.77 18.69 26.11
CA ASP A 500 30.86 18.41 27.23
C ASP A 500 29.42 18.94 27.03
N THR A 501 29.10 19.57 25.88
CA THR A 501 27.73 20.04 25.57
C THR A 501 26.74 18.88 25.64
N PRO A 502 25.70 18.92 26.50
CA PRO A 502 24.77 17.81 26.65
C PRO A 502 23.91 17.64 25.40
N ILE A 503 24.00 16.48 24.75
CA ILE A 503 23.27 16.14 23.53
C ILE A 503 22.26 15.05 23.88
N TYR A 504 20.98 15.40 23.90
CA TYR A 504 19.88 14.53 24.27
C TYR A 504 19.43 13.70 23.06
N CYS A 505 19.57 12.37 23.13
CA CYS A 505 19.08 11.45 22.11
C CYS A 505 17.83 10.75 22.65
N VAL A 506 16.70 10.83 21.94
CA VAL A 506 15.38 10.48 22.48
C VAL A 506 14.70 9.45 21.59
N ASP A 507 14.80 8.17 21.97
CA ASP A 507 14.36 7.03 21.17
C ASP A 507 13.51 6.04 21.97
N ASP A 508 12.88 5.09 21.27
CA ASP A 508 12.38 3.88 21.88
C ASP A 508 13.51 3.08 22.56
N ALA A 509 13.23 2.47 23.70
CA ALA A 509 14.21 1.69 24.46
C ALA A 509 14.81 0.52 23.65
N GLY A 510 14.05 -0.01 22.68
CA GLY A 510 14.47 -1.08 21.77
C GLY A 510 15.23 -0.60 20.52
N ALA A 511 15.35 0.72 20.27
CA ALA A 511 15.95 1.22 19.04
C ALA A 511 17.45 0.87 18.92
N LEU A 512 17.85 0.52 17.70
CA LEU A 512 19.15 -0.08 17.36
C LEU A 512 20.10 0.86 16.61
N GLU A 513 19.61 1.93 16.00
CA GLU A 513 20.35 2.82 15.09
C GLU A 513 19.90 4.24 15.42
N ILE A 514 20.79 5.04 16.00
CA ILE A 514 20.45 6.34 16.59
C ILE A 514 20.94 7.44 15.65
N ASP A 515 20.00 8.01 14.90
CA ASP A 515 20.26 9.05 13.91
C ASP A 515 20.47 10.42 14.56
N ASP A 516 19.59 10.85 15.46
CA ASP A 516 19.49 12.23 15.89
C ASP A 516 19.61 12.42 17.42
N GLY A 517 20.01 13.63 17.79
CA GLY A 517 20.04 14.12 19.16
C GLY A 517 20.23 15.63 19.18
N PHE A 518 19.73 16.30 20.21
CA PHE A 518 19.63 17.76 20.22
C PHE A 518 20.25 18.41 21.46
N SER A 519 20.69 19.67 21.31
CA SER A 519 21.23 20.49 22.40
C SER A 519 20.80 21.96 22.26
N LEU A 520 20.99 22.73 23.34
CA LEU A 520 20.58 24.13 23.46
C LEU A 520 21.79 24.98 23.89
N GLU A 521 22.12 26.03 23.13
CA GLU A 521 23.17 26.99 23.42
C GLU A 521 22.52 28.39 23.57
N PRO A 522 22.50 29.01 24.77
CA PRO A 522 21.90 30.33 24.96
C PRO A 522 22.72 31.42 24.27
N THR A 523 22.07 32.47 23.76
CA THR A 523 22.79 33.59 23.13
C THR A 523 23.04 34.75 24.11
N ASN A 524 23.74 35.79 23.65
CA ASN A 524 23.93 37.05 24.40
C ASN A 524 22.64 37.89 24.50
N GLU A 525 21.57 37.50 23.79
CA GLU A 525 20.28 38.16 23.78
C GLU A 525 19.28 37.31 24.60
N PRO A 526 18.49 37.91 25.51
CA PRO A 526 17.50 37.17 26.29
C PRO A 526 16.43 36.57 25.38
N ASP A 527 15.83 35.45 25.80
CA ASP A 527 14.76 34.72 25.11
C ASP A 527 15.12 34.25 23.68
N ILE A 528 16.40 34.29 23.30
CA ILE A 528 16.94 33.85 22.01
C ILE A 528 18.03 32.81 22.21
N TYR A 529 17.87 31.66 21.54
CA TYR A 529 18.71 30.48 21.69
C TYR A 529 19.20 29.97 20.34
N TRP A 530 20.36 29.32 20.35
CA TRP A 530 20.72 28.35 19.31
C TRP A 530 20.16 26.98 19.72
N VAL A 531 19.30 26.42 18.87
CA VAL A 531 18.91 25.01 18.93
C VAL A 531 19.78 24.25 17.94
N HIS A 532 20.46 23.21 18.42
CA HIS A 532 21.30 22.35 17.60
C HIS A 532 20.68 20.96 17.51
N VAL A 533 20.48 20.47 16.28
CA VAL A 533 20.13 19.07 16.01
C VAL A 533 21.33 18.42 15.34
N HIS A 534 21.96 17.50 16.07
CA HIS A 534 23.10 16.72 15.64
C HIS A 534 22.57 15.46 14.97
N VAL A 535 22.89 15.23 13.70
CA VAL A 535 22.49 14.01 12.97
C VAL A 535 23.72 13.19 12.65
N ALA A 536 23.66 11.87 12.82
CA ALA A 536 24.72 10.93 12.51
C ALA A 536 25.20 11.10 11.06
N ASP A 537 26.51 10.98 10.84
CA ASP A 537 27.14 11.21 9.55
C ASP A 537 27.77 9.92 8.98
N PRO A 538 26.96 9.03 8.38
CA PRO A 538 27.45 7.88 7.60
C PRO A 538 27.92 8.30 6.20
N ALA A 539 27.47 9.46 5.73
CA ALA A 539 27.57 9.89 4.35
C ALA A 539 29.01 10.36 4.02
N ALA A 540 29.70 11.02 4.96
CA ALA A 540 31.13 11.33 4.87
C ALA A 540 32.01 10.07 4.70
N HIS A 541 31.53 8.92 5.18
CA HIS A 541 32.24 7.64 5.13
C HIS A 541 31.80 6.70 4.00
N LEU A 542 30.81 7.08 3.18
CA LEU A 542 30.32 6.27 2.06
C LEU A 542 30.61 6.95 0.72
N ASP A 543 30.98 6.13 -0.28
CA ASP A 543 31.00 6.54 -1.69
C ASP A 543 29.55 6.54 -2.22
N PRO A 544 29.00 7.69 -2.69
CA PRO A 544 27.65 7.78 -3.25
C PRO A 544 27.36 6.78 -4.38
N ARG A 545 28.40 6.28 -5.07
CA ARG A 545 28.31 5.35 -6.21
C ARG A 545 28.78 3.93 -5.85
N GLY A 546 29.23 3.71 -4.61
CA GLY A 546 29.75 2.43 -4.12
C GLY A 546 28.69 1.35 -3.95
N LEU A 547 29.13 0.09 -3.79
CA LEU A 547 28.24 -1.08 -3.67
C LEU A 547 27.30 -1.02 -2.47
N MET A 548 27.70 -0.37 -1.36
CA MET A 548 26.83 -0.16 -0.20
C MET A 548 25.68 0.81 -0.52
N SER A 549 25.99 1.90 -1.22
CA SER A 549 25.02 2.92 -1.62
C SER A 549 24.01 2.38 -2.65
N GLN A 550 24.46 1.52 -3.59
CA GLN A 550 23.58 0.80 -4.51
C GLN A 550 22.68 -0.25 -3.82
N PHE A 551 23.10 -0.77 -2.66
CA PHE A 551 22.24 -1.62 -1.81
C PHE A 551 21.23 -0.76 -1.04
N ALA A 552 21.68 0.36 -0.46
CA ALA A 552 20.83 1.31 0.26
C ALA A 552 19.74 1.92 -0.65
N GLU A 553 20.06 2.34 -1.88
CA GLU A 553 19.07 2.82 -2.88
C GLU A 553 17.96 1.78 -3.11
N ARG A 554 18.34 0.50 -3.23
CA ARG A 554 17.40 -0.61 -3.52
C ARG A 554 16.50 -0.96 -2.32
N VAL A 555 16.99 -0.78 -1.11
CA VAL A 555 16.22 -0.99 0.12
C VAL A 555 15.36 0.24 0.45
N ALA A 556 15.87 1.43 0.14
CA ALA A 556 15.40 2.79 0.43
C ALA A 556 15.32 3.18 1.91
N GLU A 557 14.79 2.31 2.78
CA GLU A 557 14.68 2.58 4.23
C GLU A 557 14.88 1.32 5.09
N THR A 558 15.34 1.47 6.33
CA THR A 558 15.30 0.37 7.32
C THR A 558 13.84 0.00 7.58
N VAL A 559 13.48 -1.25 7.31
CA VAL A 559 12.10 -1.72 7.45
C VAL A 559 11.91 -2.29 8.84
N TYR A 560 11.05 -1.63 9.61
CA TYR A 560 10.59 -2.09 10.92
C TYR A 560 9.27 -2.84 10.75
N LEU A 561 9.25 -4.12 11.11
CA LEU A 561 8.05 -4.95 11.26
C LEU A 561 7.97 -5.40 12.73
N PRO A 562 6.80 -5.72 13.29
CA PRO A 562 6.68 -6.19 14.67
C PRO A 562 7.57 -7.41 14.97
N ASP A 563 7.78 -8.28 13.98
CA ASP A 563 8.54 -9.52 14.13
C ASP A 563 10.04 -9.41 13.80
N ARG A 564 10.49 -8.34 13.10
CA ARG A 564 11.90 -8.11 12.73
C ARG A 564 12.21 -6.69 12.28
N VAL A 565 13.48 -6.31 12.39
CA VAL A 565 14.05 -5.15 11.69
C VAL A 565 14.93 -5.64 10.53
N VAL A 566 14.76 -5.05 9.34
CA VAL A 566 15.62 -5.26 8.17
C VAL A 566 16.34 -3.95 7.84
N PRO A 567 17.62 -3.79 8.23
CA PRO A 567 18.31 -2.51 8.18
C PRO A 567 18.82 -2.15 6.78
N MET A 568 18.81 -0.85 6.47
CA MET A 568 19.35 -0.31 5.23
C MET A 568 20.89 -0.43 5.16
N LEU A 569 21.56 -0.23 6.29
CA LEU A 569 23.02 -0.37 6.45
C LEU A 569 23.34 -1.55 7.39
N PRO A 570 24.59 -2.09 7.40
CA PRO A 570 24.91 -3.24 8.24
C PRO A 570 24.98 -2.85 9.72
N SER A 571 23.91 -3.09 10.50
CA SER A 571 23.74 -2.54 11.87
C SER A 571 24.92 -2.74 12.82
N ASN A 572 25.64 -3.88 12.76
CA ASN A 572 26.86 -4.09 13.56
C ASN A 572 27.94 -3.02 13.31
N TYR A 573 28.05 -2.53 12.08
CA TYR A 573 28.94 -1.44 11.69
C TYR A 573 28.30 -0.07 11.98
N THR A 574 27.01 0.10 11.64
CA THR A 574 26.24 1.32 11.93
C THR A 574 26.33 1.72 13.41
N GLN A 575 26.10 0.78 14.33
CA GLN A 575 26.22 0.94 15.78
C GLN A 575 27.67 1.22 16.23
N ALA A 576 28.63 0.52 15.64
CA ALA A 576 30.04 0.62 16.00
C ALA A 576 30.74 1.88 15.48
N HIS A 577 30.16 2.58 14.50
CA HIS A 577 30.81 3.71 13.80
C HIS A 577 30.00 5.01 13.66
N PHE A 578 28.67 4.96 13.44
CA PHE A 578 27.90 6.16 13.06
C PHE A 578 26.76 6.52 14.02
N SER A 579 26.07 5.52 14.58
CA SER A 579 25.02 5.71 15.59
C SER A 579 25.52 6.62 16.71
N LEU A 580 24.76 7.68 17.02
CA LEU A 580 25.23 8.75 17.91
C LEU A 580 25.67 8.21 19.28
N ALA A 581 26.85 8.65 19.69
CA ALA A 581 27.61 8.26 20.87
C ALA A 581 28.82 9.20 21.03
N PRO A 582 29.58 9.15 22.14
CA PRO A 582 30.78 9.96 22.31
C PRO A 582 31.85 9.59 21.27
N GLY A 583 32.49 10.59 20.66
CA GLY A 583 33.48 10.45 19.60
C GLY A 583 32.91 10.13 18.21
N ARG A 584 31.61 10.36 17.96
CA ARG A 584 30.97 10.07 16.66
C ARG A 584 30.94 11.26 15.71
N PRO A 585 31.12 11.04 14.39
CA PRO A 585 30.91 12.07 13.39
C PRO A 585 29.41 12.40 13.28
N CYS A 586 29.09 13.70 13.23
CA CYS A 586 27.75 14.20 12.97
C CYS A 586 27.76 15.37 11.98
N LEU A 587 26.60 15.66 11.41
CA LEU A 587 26.27 16.89 10.71
C LEU A 587 25.27 17.66 11.60
N THR A 588 25.69 18.79 12.17
CA THR A 588 24.84 19.59 13.06
C THR A 588 24.10 20.66 12.28
N PHE A 589 22.78 20.62 12.32
CA PHE A 589 21.89 21.68 11.87
C PHE A 589 21.61 22.61 13.04
N SER A 590 21.88 23.90 12.88
CA SER A 590 21.80 24.89 13.97
C SER A 590 20.86 26.02 13.60
N THR A 591 19.93 26.35 14.49
CA THR A 591 18.89 27.37 14.28
C THR A 591 18.96 28.41 15.40
N LYS A 592 19.11 29.70 15.08
CA LYS A 592 18.90 30.79 16.04
C LYS A 592 17.41 31.11 16.04
N ILE A 593 16.76 30.97 17.19
CA ILE A 593 15.29 31.01 17.32
C ILE A 593 14.91 31.67 18.66
N ASN A 594 13.81 32.42 18.67
CA ASN A 594 13.25 33.02 19.88
C ASN A 594 12.15 32.14 20.50
N LEU A 595 11.74 32.46 21.74
CA LEU A 595 10.62 31.78 22.42
C LEU A 595 9.25 31.96 21.72
N GLN A 596 9.16 32.78 20.67
CA GLN A 596 7.98 32.96 19.82
C GLN A 596 8.00 32.06 18.58
N GLY A 597 9.03 31.22 18.40
CA GLY A 597 9.15 30.29 17.27
C GLY A 597 9.62 30.95 15.96
N GLU A 598 10.10 32.20 16.01
CA GLU A 598 10.62 32.91 14.84
C GLU A 598 12.08 32.51 14.57
N LEU A 599 12.35 32.03 13.35
CA LEU A 599 13.69 31.66 12.90
C LEU A 599 14.46 32.93 12.49
N LEU A 600 15.59 33.17 13.15
CA LEU A 600 16.38 34.40 13.02
C LEU A 600 17.66 34.21 12.19
N ASP A 601 18.29 33.04 12.29
CA ASP A 601 19.52 32.66 11.58
C ASP A 601 19.63 31.12 11.51
N SER A 602 20.40 30.57 10.56
CA SER A 602 20.65 29.13 10.49
C SER A 602 21.97 28.77 9.82
N LYS A 603 22.59 27.68 10.27
CA LYS A 603 23.88 27.18 9.76
C LYS A 603 23.96 25.65 9.88
N ILE A 604 24.65 25.02 8.93
CA ILE A 604 25.02 23.61 9.01
C ILE A 604 26.53 23.53 9.34
N THR A 605 26.94 22.61 10.19
CA THR A 605 28.33 22.48 10.64
C THR A 605 28.68 21.01 10.89
N PRO A 606 29.68 20.43 10.19
CA PRO A 606 30.23 19.14 10.52
C PRO A 606 30.74 19.12 11.97
N GLY A 607 30.54 18.04 12.69
CA GLY A 607 30.91 17.95 14.09
C GLY A 607 31.34 16.57 14.57
N ILE A 608 31.88 16.53 15.79
CA ILE A 608 32.11 15.33 16.59
C ILE A 608 31.30 15.46 17.88
N VAL A 609 30.47 14.46 18.16
CA VAL A 609 29.62 14.40 19.35
C VAL A 609 30.41 13.98 20.58
N GLY A 610 30.21 14.65 21.71
CA GLY A 610 30.83 14.31 23.01
C GLY A 610 29.81 13.75 24.02
N ASN A 611 29.22 14.61 24.85
CA ASN A 611 28.35 14.24 25.97
C ASN A 611 26.92 13.80 25.54
N THR A 612 26.78 12.58 24.99
CA THR A 612 25.47 11.99 24.66
C THR A 612 24.68 11.52 25.89
N LYS A 613 23.38 11.85 25.92
CA LYS A 613 22.42 11.45 26.95
C LYS A 613 21.19 10.78 26.34
N TYR A 614 21.06 9.47 26.50
CA TYR A 614 19.92 8.71 25.97
C TYR A 614 18.75 8.67 26.96
N MET A 615 17.53 8.88 26.48
CA MET A 615 16.29 8.70 27.25
C MET A 615 15.13 8.28 26.31
N THR A 616 13.96 7.94 26.85
CA THR A 616 12.77 7.65 26.03
C THR A 616 11.87 8.88 25.90
N LYS A 617 10.92 8.85 24.93
CA LYS A 617 9.85 9.84 24.84
C LYS A 617 9.07 9.96 26.16
N ASP A 618 8.80 8.84 26.85
CA ASP A 618 8.15 8.85 28.18
C ASP A 618 8.93 9.69 29.21
N THR A 619 10.26 9.51 29.28
CA THR A 619 11.11 10.28 30.21
C THR A 619 11.18 11.76 29.86
N LEU A 620 11.21 12.11 28.56
CA LEU A 620 11.13 13.50 28.13
C LEU A 620 9.77 14.13 28.51
N ARG A 621 8.68 13.37 28.37
CA ARG A 621 7.31 13.76 28.74
C ARG A 621 7.19 13.96 30.26
N GLU A 622 7.73 13.04 31.06
CA GLU A 622 7.80 13.12 32.53
C GLU A 622 8.55 14.38 33.01
N ILE A 623 9.68 14.71 32.36
CA ILE A 623 10.51 15.87 32.69
C ILE A 623 9.85 17.21 32.35
N THR A 624 9.18 17.27 31.20
CA THR A 624 8.69 18.54 30.66
C THR A 624 7.25 18.85 31.08
N ILE A 625 6.35 17.86 31.00
CA ILE A 625 4.92 18.02 31.32
C ILE A 625 4.66 17.60 32.78
N GLY A 626 5.24 16.48 33.20
CA GLY A 626 5.01 15.89 34.53
C GLY A 626 4.51 14.46 34.44
N ASN A 627 4.20 13.87 35.60
CA ASN A 627 3.90 12.43 35.73
C ASN A 627 2.41 12.09 35.53
N ASP A 628 1.72 12.83 34.66
CA ASP A 628 0.36 12.51 34.20
C ASP A 628 0.43 11.32 33.24
N SER A 629 0.50 10.12 33.83
CA SER A 629 0.65 8.86 33.10
C SER A 629 -0.54 8.61 32.18
N VAL A 630 -0.28 8.54 30.87
CA VAL A 630 -1.26 8.01 29.93
C VAL A 630 -1.58 6.58 30.32
N GLU A 631 -2.81 6.32 30.74
CA GLU A 631 -3.26 4.95 31.01
C GLU A 631 -3.47 4.21 29.69
N TYR A 632 -2.89 3.02 29.61
CA TYR A 632 -3.04 2.09 28.50
C TYR A 632 -3.67 0.79 29.02
N ASP A 633 -4.72 0.33 28.34
CA ASP A 633 -5.19 -1.05 28.50
C ASP A 633 -4.31 -1.98 27.67
N PHE A 634 -3.65 -2.95 28.32
CA PHE A 634 -2.72 -3.88 27.69
C PHE A 634 -3.31 -5.29 27.59
N TYR A 635 -3.41 -5.78 26.36
CA TYR A 635 -3.73 -7.17 26.04
C TYR A 635 -2.44 -7.91 25.70
N VAL A 636 -2.24 -9.11 26.26
CA VAL A 636 -1.04 -9.92 26.05
C VAL A 636 -1.40 -11.38 25.85
N VAL A 637 -0.81 -12.01 24.83
CA VAL A 637 -0.87 -13.47 24.58
C VAL A 637 0.54 -14.03 24.48
N GLY A 638 0.73 -15.33 24.76
CA GLY A 638 2.05 -15.93 24.97
C GLY A 638 2.68 -15.53 26.32
N ASN A 639 4.00 -15.62 26.42
CA ASN A 639 4.74 -15.44 27.68
C ASN A 639 4.72 -13.97 28.18
N HIS A 640 4.03 -13.72 29.30
CA HIS A 640 3.67 -12.37 29.73
C HIS A 640 4.82 -11.48 30.26
N GLU A 641 6.00 -12.03 30.58
CA GLU A 641 7.11 -11.26 31.18
C GLU A 641 7.91 -10.41 30.17
N ALA A 642 7.66 -10.56 28.87
CA ALA A 642 8.53 -10.11 27.79
C ALA A 642 8.41 -8.61 27.43
N LYS A 643 8.76 -7.70 28.35
CA LYS A 643 9.02 -6.29 28.02
C LYS A 643 10.22 -6.15 27.04
N PRO A 644 10.22 -5.16 26.14
CA PRO A 644 11.39 -4.88 25.29
C PRO A 644 12.60 -4.52 26.17
N LYS A 645 13.72 -5.21 25.95
CA LYS A 645 14.96 -4.99 26.70
C LYS A 645 15.71 -3.79 26.12
N ALA A 646 16.07 -2.84 26.97
CA ALA A 646 16.82 -1.66 26.57
C ALA A 646 18.15 -2.03 25.86
N THR A 647 18.41 -1.43 24.70
CA THR A 647 19.63 -1.69 23.90
C THR A 647 20.88 -1.05 24.47
N ARG A 648 20.72 -0.02 25.30
CA ARG A 648 21.78 0.82 25.88
C ARG A 648 21.36 1.33 27.27
N PRO A 649 22.27 1.95 28.05
CA PRO A 649 21.90 2.66 29.27
C PRO A 649 21.00 3.85 28.93
N LEU A 650 19.79 3.87 29.48
CA LEU A 650 18.83 4.97 29.36
C LEU A 650 18.78 5.72 30.69
N LEU A 651 18.81 7.06 30.62
CA LEU A 651 18.62 7.92 31.78
C LEU A 651 17.15 7.97 32.18
N ARG A 652 16.92 8.13 33.48
CA ARG A 652 15.62 8.43 34.09
C ARG A 652 15.55 9.89 34.55
N SER A 653 14.34 10.36 34.86
CA SER A 653 14.08 11.71 35.40
C SER A 653 14.87 12.05 36.67
N ASP A 654 15.19 11.07 37.52
CA ASP A 654 16.01 11.23 38.73
C ASP A 654 17.52 11.38 38.46
N GLN A 655 17.97 11.14 37.22
CA GLN A 655 19.39 11.12 36.84
C GLN A 655 19.82 12.32 35.98
N ILE A 656 18.89 13.23 35.69
CA ILE A 656 19.09 14.41 34.83
C ILE A 656 19.09 15.67 35.72
N SER A 657 20.04 16.60 35.50
CA SER A 657 20.19 17.77 36.37
C SER A 657 19.03 18.76 36.21
N ASP A 658 18.81 19.65 37.19
CA ASP A 658 17.69 20.59 37.12
C ASP A 658 17.90 21.68 36.04
N GLU A 659 19.16 22.01 35.72
CA GLU A 659 19.54 22.82 34.56
C GLU A 659 19.20 22.11 33.24
N GLU A 660 19.50 20.81 33.13
CA GLU A 660 19.18 20.01 31.95
C GLU A 660 17.66 19.83 31.77
N LYS A 661 16.91 19.67 32.87
CA LYS A 661 15.44 19.67 32.86
C LYS A 661 14.87 21.00 32.37
N GLU A 662 15.48 22.12 32.73
CA GLU A 662 15.03 23.44 32.26
C GLU A 662 15.35 23.65 30.78
N ASN A 663 16.53 23.25 30.30
CA ASN A 663 16.87 23.26 28.88
C ASN A 663 15.90 22.43 28.04
N LEU A 664 15.48 21.25 28.54
CA LEU A 664 14.47 20.40 27.89
C LEU A 664 13.07 21.05 27.85
N LYS A 665 12.67 21.82 28.87
CA LYS A 665 11.43 22.61 28.84
C LYS A 665 11.52 23.76 27.84
N ILE A 666 12.64 24.49 27.79
CA ILE A 666 12.86 25.57 26.81
C ILE A 666 12.78 25.03 25.38
N LEU A 667 13.39 23.86 25.11
CA LEU A 667 13.28 23.17 23.83
C LEU A 667 11.82 22.80 23.49
N ARG A 668 11.01 22.34 24.46
CA ARG A 668 9.57 22.13 24.24
C ARG A 668 8.84 23.42 23.93
N THR A 669 9.05 24.48 24.70
CA THR A 669 8.41 25.80 24.48
C THR A 669 8.73 26.36 23.09
N ILE A 670 9.98 26.22 22.64
CA ILE A 670 10.39 26.61 21.28
C ILE A 670 9.67 25.75 20.22
N GLY A 671 9.56 24.45 20.43
CA GLY A 671 8.82 23.54 19.55
C GLY A 671 7.32 23.83 19.48
N GLU A 672 6.68 24.10 20.63
CA GLU A 672 5.27 24.51 20.74
C GLU A 672 5.00 25.83 20.02
N ALA A 673 5.84 26.84 20.25
CA ALA A 673 5.71 28.15 19.59
C ALA A 673 5.95 28.03 18.07
N ARG A 674 6.95 27.25 17.64
CA ARG A 674 7.18 26.96 16.23
C ARG A 674 5.97 26.28 15.59
N ARG A 675 5.37 25.29 16.28
CA ARG A 675 4.17 24.58 15.82
C ARG A 675 2.99 25.53 15.60
N GLU A 676 2.75 26.51 16.48
CA GLU A 676 1.67 27.50 16.25
C GLU A 676 1.97 28.44 15.08
N VAL A 677 3.23 28.84 14.86
CA VAL A 677 3.63 29.61 13.66
C VAL A 677 3.37 28.83 12.37
N LEU A 678 3.47 27.49 12.39
CA LEU A 678 3.14 26.61 11.26
C LEU A 678 1.62 26.35 11.16
N ARG A 679 0.92 26.19 12.28
CA ARG A 679 -0.55 26.05 12.36
C ARG A 679 -1.25 27.27 11.75
N ALA A 680 -0.74 28.48 12.06
CA ALA A 680 -1.20 29.73 11.45
C ALA A 680 -1.03 29.83 9.92
N ARG A 681 -0.29 28.90 9.29
CA ARG A 681 -0.08 28.80 7.83
C ARG A 681 -0.80 27.62 7.17
N GLY A 682 -1.60 26.85 7.92
CA GLY A 682 -2.29 25.64 7.42
C GLY A 682 -1.65 24.31 7.82
N GLY A 683 -0.57 24.32 8.59
CA GLY A 683 0.05 23.10 9.11
C GLY A 683 -0.87 22.37 10.09
N ILE A 684 -1.05 21.05 9.92
CA ILE A 684 -1.83 20.23 10.84
C ILE A 684 -0.91 19.23 11.54
N SER A 685 -0.96 19.24 12.88
CA SER A 685 -0.31 18.27 13.75
C SER A 685 -1.38 17.43 14.46
N LYS A 686 -2.02 16.50 13.74
CA LYS A 686 -2.95 15.51 14.30
C LYS A 686 -2.39 14.12 14.12
N GLY A 687 -2.25 13.38 15.21
CA GLY A 687 -2.00 11.94 15.22
C GLY A 687 -3.27 11.19 15.59
N ASN A 688 -3.71 10.26 14.75
CA ASN A 688 -4.77 9.32 15.12
C ASN A 688 -4.24 8.36 16.19
N PRO A 689 -5.04 8.03 17.23
CA PRO A 689 -4.61 7.08 18.27
C PRO A 689 -4.31 5.72 17.64
N ARG A 690 -3.12 5.19 17.93
CA ARG A 690 -2.66 3.88 17.44
C ARG A 690 -2.48 2.90 18.60
N PRO A 691 -2.70 1.59 18.37
CA PRO A 691 -2.25 0.58 19.29
C PRO A 691 -0.71 0.52 19.29
N ILE A 692 -0.10 0.47 20.47
CA ILE A 692 1.29 0.03 20.63
C ILE A 692 1.30 -1.48 20.37
N VAL A 693 2.06 -1.97 19.37
CA VAL A 693 2.09 -3.40 18.99
C VAL A 693 3.50 -3.96 19.12
N ASP A 694 3.77 -4.63 20.24
CA ASP A 694 5.01 -5.37 20.48
C ASP A 694 4.85 -6.85 20.09
N MET A 695 5.88 -7.43 19.46
CA MET A 695 6.08 -8.89 19.39
C MET A 695 7.46 -9.26 19.93
N SER A 696 7.53 -10.22 20.85
CA SER A 696 8.78 -10.60 21.52
C SER A 696 9.00 -12.12 21.54
N PHE A 697 10.21 -12.51 21.12
CA PHE A 697 10.66 -13.90 21.03
C PHE A 697 11.56 -14.34 22.20
N ASN A 698 12.00 -13.39 23.04
CA ASN A 698 13.09 -13.57 24.00
C ASN A 698 14.40 -14.12 23.36
N GLY A 699 14.66 -13.75 22.11
CA GLY A 699 15.78 -14.25 21.30
C GLY A 699 15.64 -13.87 19.83
N PHE A 700 16.51 -14.41 18.97
CA PHE A 700 16.44 -14.22 17.52
C PHE A 700 15.77 -15.43 16.86
N PRO A 701 14.49 -15.38 16.45
CA PRO A 701 13.83 -16.50 15.79
C PRO A 701 14.39 -16.77 14.39
N TRP A 702 14.90 -15.72 13.72
CA TRP A 702 15.40 -15.70 12.34
C TRP A 702 16.80 -16.32 12.17
N THR A 703 17.12 -17.35 12.96
CA THR A 703 18.37 -18.10 12.80
C THR A 703 18.39 -18.88 11.50
N LYS A 704 19.51 -18.83 10.77
CA LYS A 704 19.64 -19.46 9.44
C LYS A 704 19.51 -20.98 9.57
N PRO A 705 18.53 -21.64 8.90
CA PRO A 705 18.53 -23.09 8.80
C PRO A 705 19.78 -23.57 8.05
N LYS A 706 20.25 -24.78 8.38
CA LYS A 706 21.49 -25.31 7.82
C LYS A 706 21.36 -25.48 6.31
N ASN A 707 20.30 -26.16 5.87
CA ASN A 707 19.91 -26.25 4.47
C ASN A 707 18.63 -25.43 4.23
N LEU A 708 18.47 -24.91 3.01
CA LEU A 708 17.28 -24.15 2.59
C LEU A 708 16.16 -25.06 2.05
N THR A 709 16.30 -26.36 2.27
CA THR A 709 15.37 -27.44 1.91
C THR A 709 14.86 -28.18 3.14
N ASP A 710 15.30 -27.80 4.35
CA ASP A 710 14.91 -28.44 5.60
C ASP A 710 13.46 -28.09 5.95
N SER A 711 12.59 -29.09 6.16
CA SER A 711 11.28 -28.86 6.77
C SER A 711 11.44 -28.71 8.28
N LEU A 712 10.97 -27.58 8.83
CA LEU A 712 11.14 -27.21 10.23
C LEU A 712 9.84 -27.41 11.03
N GLN A 713 9.95 -27.99 12.22
CA GLN A 713 8.87 -27.90 13.22
C GLN A 713 9.09 -26.68 14.11
N PHE A 714 8.02 -26.05 14.55
CA PHE A 714 8.06 -24.80 15.31
C PHE A 714 7.31 -24.93 16.64
N PHE A 715 8.07 -24.91 17.76
CA PHE A 715 7.56 -25.07 19.13
C PHE A 715 7.61 -23.74 19.87
N GLY A 716 6.61 -23.46 20.70
CA GLY A 716 6.40 -22.14 21.32
C GLY A 716 5.99 -21.08 20.30
N ASP A 717 5.57 -19.93 20.81
CA ASP A 717 5.05 -18.79 20.04
C ASP A 717 5.54 -17.48 20.67
N PRO A 718 5.79 -16.43 19.88
CA PRO A 718 6.12 -15.12 20.44
C PRO A 718 5.03 -14.65 21.41
N ALA A 719 5.48 -13.90 22.41
CA ALA A 719 4.60 -13.03 23.17
C ALA A 719 4.16 -11.88 22.25
N ILE A 720 2.87 -11.59 22.21
CA ILE A 720 2.34 -10.42 21.50
C ILE A 720 1.66 -9.54 22.55
N ARG A 721 2.00 -8.26 22.58
CA ARG A 721 1.43 -7.27 23.49
C ARG A 721 0.86 -6.11 22.67
N VAL A 722 -0.40 -5.81 22.91
CA VAL A 722 -1.11 -4.65 22.33
C VAL A 722 -1.47 -3.71 23.47
N GLY A 723 -1.06 -2.44 23.39
CA GLY A 723 -1.45 -1.38 24.32
C GLY A 723 -2.34 -0.35 23.64
N ILE A 724 -3.46 0.01 24.26
CA ILE A 724 -4.41 0.98 23.72
C ILE A 724 -4.64 2.09 24.75
N GLN A 725 -4.43 3.33 24.32
CA GLN A 725 -4.59 4.52 25.15
C GLN A 725 -6.05 4.73 25.55
N LYS A 726 -6.30 5.00 26.84
CA LYS A 726 -7.62 5.41 27.34
C LYS A 726 -7.91 6.86 26.94
N SER A 727 -8.60 7.04 25.82
CA SER A 727 -9.00 8.35 25.29
C SER A 727 -10.04 9.05 26.16
N SER A 728 -9.89 10.37 26.36
CA SER A 728 -10.82 11.27 27.07
C SER A 728 -12.12 11.59 26.31
N GLY A 729 -12.74 10.59 25.67
CA GLY A 729 -14.09 10.68 25.08
C GLY A 729 -14.27 11.54 23.82
N SER A 730 -13.26 12.32 23.44
CA SER A 730 -13.26 13.22 22.29
C SER A 730 -12.49 12.65 21.09
N LEU A 731 -13.03 12.80 19.89
CA LEU A 731 -12.36 12.45 18.63
C LEU A 731 -11.30 13.49 18.19
N LEU A 732 -11.10 14.55 18.99
CA LEU A 732 -10.22 15.69 18.68
C LEU A 732 -9.07 15.88 19.70
N ASP A 733 -9.09 15.18 20.85
CA ASP A 733 -8.11 15.34 21.95
C ASP A 733 -6.77 14.63 21.67
N GLY A 734 -6.26 14.74 20.44
CA GLY A 734 -5.03 14.09 19.97
C GLY A 734 -3.77 14.96 20.00
N ASP A 735 -3.77 16.09 20.71
CA ASP A 735 -2.70 17.10 20.73
C ASP A 735 -1.52 16.66 21.65
N GLU A 736 -1.02 15.42 21.50
CA GLU A 736 0.22 14.99 22.18
C GLU A 736 1.41 15.82 21.67
N ILE A 737 2.18 16.37 22.61
CA ILE A 737 3.20 17.39 22.33
C ILE A 737 4.52 16.71 22.03
N ASP A 738 4.70 16.27 20.78
CA ASP A 738 5.98 15.70 20.35
C ASP A 738 7.06 16.77 20.18
N THR A 739 7.85 16.99 21.23
CA THR A 739 9.03 17.87 21.21
C THR A 739 10.02 17.47 20.11
N VAL A 740 10.22 16.17 19.88
CA VAL A 740 11.22 15.65 18.94
C VAL A 740 10.76 15.90 17.50
N GLY A 741 9.50 15.56 17.18
CA GLY A 741 8.89 15.80 15.87
C GLY A 741 8.97 17.26 15.44
N ASN A 742 8.64 18.19 16.33
CA ASN A 742 8.76 19.64 16.06
C ASN A 742 10.21 20.07 15.75
N LEU A 743 11.20 19.53 16.47
CA LEU A 743 12.62 19.81 16.20
C LEU A 743 13.13 19.18 14.89
N MET A 744 12.60 18.01 14.50
CA MET A 744 12.92 17.39 13.21
C MET A 744 12.31 18.15 12.04
N ILE A 745 11.08 18.66 12.17
CA ILE A 745 10.44 19.53 11.17
C ILE A 745 11.25 20.81 10.97
N LEU A 746 11.62 21.49 12.06
CA LEU A 746 12.49 22.68 12.04
C LEU A 746 13.83 22.42 11.35
N THR A 747 14.42 21.24 11.60
CA THR A 747 15.69 20.83 11.00
C THR A 747 15.59 20.61 9.49
N GLY A 748 14.52 19.97 9.02
CA GLY A 748 14.27 19.79 7.58
C GLY A 748 13.91 21.09 6.85
N GLU A 749 13.25 22.04 7.53
CA GLU A 749 13.00 23.40 7.04
C GLU A 749 14.32 24.19 6.88
N VAL A 750 15.22 24.10 7.87
CA VAL A 750 16.57 24.72 7.83
C VAL A 750 17.42 24.14 6.71
N ALA A 751 17.47 22.82 6.57
CA ALA A 751 18.25 22.17 5.51
C ALA A 751 17.74 22.53 4.11
N ALA A 752 16.41 22.60 3.95
CA ALA A 752 15.77 23.01 2.71
C ALA A 752 16.15 24.45 2.32
N ARG A 753 16.06 25.41 3.26
CA ARG A 753 16.48 26.81 3.04
C ARG A 753 17.97 26.93 2.73
N TRP A 754 18.84 26.35 3.55
CA TRP A 754 20.30 26.44 3.40
C TRP A 754 20.80 25.94 2.03
N CYS A 755 20.13 24.91 1.48
CA CYS A 755 20.38 24.40 0.12
C CYS A 755 19.75 25.26 -0.97
N SER A 756 18.51 25.74 -0.76
CA SER A 756 17.80 26.60 -1.71
C SER A 756 18.58 27.90 -1.98
N ASP A 757 19.10 28.54 -0.93
CA ASP A 757 19.92 29.76 -1.01
C ASP A 757 21.19 29.57 -1.86
N ARG A 758 21.66 28.32 -2.00
CA ARG A 758 22.86 27.90 -2.74
C ARG A 758 22.58 27.22 -4.08
N GLY A 759 21.30 27.11 -4.46
CA GLY A 759 20.89 26.41 -5.69
C GLY A 759 21.18 24.89 -5.68
N ILE A 760 21.27 24.26 -4.50
CA ILE A 760 21.60 22.83 -4.35
C ILE A 760 20.31 22.01 -4.45
N PRO A 761 20.13 21.13 -5.45
CA PRO A 761 18.97 20.24 -5.51
C PRO A 761 19.06 19.16 -4.43
N LEU A 762 18.01 19.10 -3.60
CA LEU A 762 17.78 18.09 -2.56
C LEU A 762 16.58 17.18 -2.91
N PRO A 763 16.38 16.07 -2.17
CA PRO A 763 15.11 15.37 -2.03
C PRO A 763 14.02 16.22 -1.31
N TYR A 764 13.66 17.38 -1.86
CA TYR A 764 12.61 18.24 -1.32
C TYR A 764 11.27 17.51 -1.30
N ARG A 765 10.43 17.84 -0.32
CA ARG A 765 9.04 17.37 -0.21
C ARG A 765 8.13 18.58 -0.40
N ILE A 766 7.29 18.55 -1.43
CA ILE A 766 6.43 19.68 -1.83
C ILE A 766 4.97 19.25 -1.91
N THR A 767 4.03 20.20 -1.86
CA THR A 767 2.61 19.99 -2.12
C THR A 767 2.19 20.82 -3.33
N PRO A 768 2.07 20.22 -4.53
CA PRO A 768 1.66 20.97 -5.72
C PRO A 768 0.25 21.53 -5.58
N ARG A 769 0.06 22.80 -5.95
CA ARG A 769 -1.27 23.43 -6.01
C ARG A 769 -2.07 22.84 -7.17
N ILE A 770 -3.31 22.43 -6.89
CA ILE A 770 -4.30 22.11 -7.92
C ILE A 770 -4.86 23.46 -8.42
N PRO A 771 -4.72 23.83 -9.71
CA PRO A 771 -5.04 25.19 -10.17
C PRO A 771 -6.49 25.61 -9.97
N ASP A 772 -7.42 24.68 -10.19
CA ASP A 772 -8.87 24.95 -10.26
C ASP A 772 -9.60 24.77 -8.91
N LYS A 773 -8.86 24.50 -7.82
CA LYS A 773 -9.41 24.37 -6.45
C LYS A 773 -9.07 25.58 -5.59
N GLN A 774 -9.87 25.81 -4.54
CA GLN A 774 -9.61 26.82 -3.52
C GLN A 774 -8.23 26.60 -2.88
N ASP A 775 -7.57 27.67 -2.47
CA ASP A 775 -6.31 27.59 -1.74
C ASP A 775 -6.52 26.85 -0.41
N PRO A 776 -5.77 25.76 -0.12
CA PRO A 776 -5.97 25.02 1.12
C PRO A 776 -5.64 25.88 2.34
N THR A 777 -4.59 26.70 2.30
CA THR A 777 -4.21 27.56 3.43
C THR A 777 -5.30 28.61 3.69
N GLU A 778 -5.96 29.12 2.65
CA GLU A 778 -7.11 30.01 2.79
C GLU A 778 -8.31 29.30 3.44
N TYR A 779 -8.67 28.10 2.95
CA TYR A 779 -9.74 27.28 3.54
C TYR A 779 -9.45 26.92 5.00
N TYR A 780 -8.20 26.58 5.34
CA TYR A 780 -7.82 26.30 6.72
C TYR A 780 -8.03 27.51 7.63
N VAL A 781 -7.55 28.69 7.23
CA VAL A 781 -7.65 29.92 8.03
C VAL A 781 -9.09 30.43 8.13
N GLN A 782 -9.90 30.30 7.06
CA GLN A 782 -11.28 30.80 7.02
C GLN A 782 -12.31 29.82 7.62
N THR A 783 -12.06 28.51 7.59
CA THR A 783 -13.07 27.50 7.92
C THR A 783 -12.62 26.51 9.01
N LEU A 784 -11.45 25.89 8.89
CA LEU A 784 -11.02 24.91 9.90
C LEU A 784 -10.54 25.55 11.20
N ARG A 785 -9.71 26.60 11.16
CA ARG A 785 -9.20 27.26 12.37
C ARG A 785 -10.34 27.78 13.28
N PRO A 786 -11.36 28.49 12.77
CA PRO A 786 -12.51 28.89 13.61
C PRO A 786 -13.31 27.71 14.15
N ALA A 787 -13.36 26.57 13.44
CA ALA A 787 -14.02 25.35 13.92
C ALA A 787 -13.19 24.62 14.98
N GLU A 788 -11.86 24.62 14.87
CA GLU A 788 -10.93 24.12 15.90
C GLU A 788 -11.03 24.96 17.18
N GLU A 789 -10.99 26.29 17.07
CA GLU A 789 -11.15 27.23 18.20
C GLU A 789 -12.54 27.15 18.87
N GLN A 790 -13.54 26.59 18.18
CA GLN A 790 -14.90 26.36 18.71
C GLN A 790 -15.18 24.90 19.12
N GLY A 791 -14.26 23.96 18.86
CA GLY A 791 -14.49 22.53 19.09
C GLY A 791 -15.56 21.88 18.21
N THR A 792 -15.84 22.46 17.03
CA THR A 792 -16.94 22.07 16.12
C THR A 792 -16.49 21.37 14.84
N VAL A 793 -15.24 20.88 14.79
CA VAL A 793 -14.67 20.20 13.63
C VAL A 793 -15.39 18.88 13.33
N THR A 794 -16.12 18.83 12.22
CA THR A 794 -16.74 17.59 11.71
C THR A 794 -15.75 16.78 10.85
N ALA A 795 -16.07 15.50 10.64
CA ALA A 795 -15.32 14.65 9.72
C ALA A 795 -15.32 15.18 8.29
N ASP A 796 -16.43 15.79 7.84
CA ASP A 796 -16.59 16.30 6.48
C ASP A 796 -15.83 17.60 6.24
N LEU A 797 -15.71 18.48 7.25
CA LEU A 797 -14.83 19.66 7.18
C LEU A 797 -13.36 19.24 6.99
N MET A 798 -12.92 18.19 7.70
CA MET A 798 -11.58 17.62 7.53
C MET A 798 -11.44 16.93 6.16
N ARG A 799 -12.40 16.12 5.72
CA ARG A 799 -12.40 15.46 4.39
C ARG A 799 -12.30 16.49 3.27
N SER A 800 -13.07 17.58 3.37
CA SER A 800 -13.04 18.70 2.43
C SER A 800 -11.65 19.33 2.36
N TYR A 801 -11.00 19.59 3.49
CA TYR A 801 -9.63 20.13 3.51
C TYR A 801 -8.62 19.18 2.85
N PHE A 802 -8.68 17.88 3.13
CA PHE A 802 -7.79 16.90 2.48
C PHE A 802 -8.11 16.65 1.00
N SER A 803 -9.28 17.09 0.50
CA SER A 803 -9.57 17.13 -0.94
C SER A 803 -8.96 18.33 -1.66
N LEU A 804 -8.58 19.37 -0.90
CA LEU A 804 -7.87 20.58 -1.38
C LEU A 804 -6.34 20.40 -1.28
N ILE A 805 -5.85 19.82 -0.17
CA ILE A 805 -4.42 19.50 -0.01
C ILE A 805 -4.00 18.44 -1.05
N GLY A 806 -3.12 18.82 -1.97
CA GLY A 806 -2.48 17.87 -2.88
C GLY A 806 -1.65 16.81 -2.13
N LYS A 807 -1.40 15.66 -2.76
CA LYS A 807 -0.45 14.69 -2.20
C LYS A 807 0.96 15.30 -2.15
N VAL A 808 1.74 14.92 -1.13
CA VAL A 808 3.15 15.33 -1.01
C VAL A 808 3.92 14.74 -2.20
N GLN A 809 4.91 15.43 -2.75
CA GLN A 809 5.69 14.95 -3.91
C GLN A 809 7.19 15.15 -3.67
N PRO A 810 8.07 14.25 -4.14
CA PRO A 810 9.51 14.43 -4.07
C PRO A 810 9.93 15.27 -5.28
N SER A 811 10.70 16.32 -5.03
CA SER A 811 11.09 17.30 -6.04
C SER A 811 12.56 17.65 -5.88
N THR A 812 13.26 17.96 -6.97
CA THR A 812 14.58 18.60 -6.92
C THR A 812 14.50 20.12 -6.76
N ILE A 813 13.33 20.70 -7.02
CA ILE A 813 13.02 22.12 -6.93
C ILE A 813 12.30 22.38 -5.59
N PRO A 814 12.71 23.36 -4.77
CA PRO A 814 12.03 23.71 -3.52
C PRO A 814 10.60 24.24 -3.79
N GLY A 815 9.68 23.94 -2.87
CA GLY A 815 8.29 24.40 -2.92
C GLY A 815 7.55 24.13 -1.61
N PRO A 816 6.36 24.72 -1.41
CA PRO A 816 5.65 24.71 -0.13
C PRO A 816 5.18 23.31 0.25
N HIS A 817 5.23 22.99 1.55
CA HIS A 817 4.68 21.75 2.11
C HIS A 817 3.46 22.09 2.97
N VAL A 818 2.31 22.27 2.32
CA VAL A 818 1.07 22.86 2.90
C VAL A 818 0.68 22.20 4.22
N ALA A 819 0.68 20.86 4.28
CA ALA A 819 0.31 20.11 5.49
C ALA A 819 1.23 20.34 6.70
N LEU A 820 2.45 20.86 6.50
CA LEU A 820 3.40 21.23 7.55
C LEU A 820 3.52 22.76 7.75
N GLY A 821 2.81 23.57 6.96
CA GLY A 821 2.86 25.04 7.05
C GLY A 821 4.21 25.68 6.66
N VAL A 822 5.16 24.92 6.09
CA VAL A 822 6.51 25.40 5.73
C VAL A 822 6.65 25.75 4.25
N ASP A 823 7.44 26.78 3.96
CA ASP A 823 7.68 27.28 2.59
C ASP A 823 8.52 26.31 1.73
N MET A 824 9.28 25.43 2.39
CA MET A 824 10.07 24.35 1.79
C MET A 824 10.51 23.34 2.86
N PHE A 825 10.60 22.06 2.49
CA PHE A 825 10.98 20.97 3.41
C PHE A 825 11.85 19.92 2.72
N ALA A 826 12.81 19.33 3.45
CA ALA A 826 13.61 18.18 2.99
C ALA A 826 13.95 17.27 4.19
N LYS A 827 13.96 15.96 4.00
CA LYS A 827 14.34 15.00 5.04
C LYS A 827 15.86 14.89 5.14
N VAL A 828 16.41 15.15 6.32
CA VAL A 828 17.86 15.10 6.61
C VAL A 828 18.19 14.49 7.98
N THR A 829 17.18 14.07 8.74
CA THR A 829 17.30 13.71 10.16
C THR A 829 17.46 12.21 10.42
N SER A 830 17.49 11.37 9.37
CA SER A 830 17.64 9.91 9.56
C SER A 830 18.45 9.17 8.49
N PRO A 831 19.71 9.57 8.20
CA PRO A 831 20.54 8.98 7.14
C PRO A 831 21.03 7.54 7.40
N LEU A 832 20.95 7.03 8.64
CA LEU A 832 21.27 5.62 8.92
C LEU A 832 20.18 4.67 8.42
N ARG A 833 18.94 5.17 8.35
CA ARG A 833 17.72 4.39 8.03
C ARG A 833 16.88 4.93 6.86
N ARG A 834 17.22 6.05 6.23
CA ARG A 834 16.56 6.58 5.02
C ARG A 834 17.58 7.01 3.97
N PHE A 835 17.46 6.47 2.77
CA PHE A 835 18.38 6.77 1.66
C PHE A 835 18.18 8.19 1.10
N GLY A 836 16.97 8.76 1.18
CA GLY A 836 16.72 10.16 0.85
C GLY A 836 17.56 11.12 1.69
N ASP A 837 17.60 10.90 3.01
CA ASP A 837 18.42 11.68 3.94
C ASP A 837 19.91 11.50 3.67
N LEU A 838 20.36 10.27 3.35
CA LEU A 838 21.75 9.99 2.96
C LEU A 838 22.16 10.75 1.69
N VAL A 839 21.26 10.84 0.70
CA VAL A 839 21.44 11.65 -0.51
C VAL A 839 21.50 13.14 -0.18
N ALA A 840 20.64 13.63 0.72
CA ALA A 840 20.67 15.03 1.15
C ALA A 840 21.98 15.39 1.86
N HIS A 841 22.49 14.51 2.74
CA HIS A 841 23.80 14.68 3.40
C HIS A 841 24.93 14.77 2.38
N TRP A 842 25.01 13.86 1.40
CA TRP A 842 26.05 13.91 0.35
C TRP A 842 26.06 15.21 -0.46
N GLN A 843 24.89 15.81 -0.74
CA GLN A 843 24.81 17.10 -1.44
C GLN A 843 25.30 18.25 -0.54
N ILE A 844 24.95 18.23 0.76
CA ILE A 844 25.36 19.23 1.75
C ILE A 844 26.88 19.14 2.03
N GLU A 845 27.43 17.94 2.23
CA GLU A 845 28.87 17.69 2.37
C GLU A 845 29.66 18.30 1.21
N ALA A 846 29.24 18.02 -0.02
CA ALA A 846 29.94 18.46 -1.22
C ALA A 846 29.94 19.99 -1.34
N ALA A 847 28.84 20.65 -0.95
CA ALA A 847 28.76 22.10 -0.89
C ALA A 847 29.63 22.70 0.20
N LEU A 848 29.67 22.12 1.40
CA LEU A 848 30.56 22.53 2.49
C LEU A 848 32.04 22.38 2.08
N LEU A 849 32.39 21.29 1.39
CA LEU A 849 33.73 21.06 0.85
C LEU A 849 34.12 22.07 -0.24
N GLU A 850 33.20 22.46 -1.13
CA GLU A 850 33.48 23.48 -2.16
C GLU A 850 33.52 24.90 -1.57
N GLU A 851 32.68 25.24 -0.58
CA GLU A 851 32.79 26.52 0.17
C GLU A 851 34.15 26.60 0.88
N ALA A 852 34.59 25.53 1.55
CA ALA A 852 35.89 25.48 2.23
C ALA A 852 37.09 25.51 1.25
N LYS A 853 37.01 24.80 0.12
CA LYS A 853 38.04 24.74 -0.92
C LYS A 853 38.18 26.06 -1.70
N THR A 854 37.09 26.78 -1.92
CA THR A 854 37.11 28.06 -2.66
C THR A 854 37.28 29.28 -1.76
N GLY A 855 37.04 29.14 -0.44
CA GLY A 855 37.03 30.26 0.50
C GLY A 855 35.89 31.26 0.26
N MET A 856 34.82 30.84 -0.42
CA MET A 856 33.69 31.68 -0.80
C MET A 856 32.38 30.94 -0.57
N SER A 857 31.34 31.65 -0.12
CA SER A 857 30.01 31.05 -0.05
C SER A 857 29.40 30.84 -1.43
N LEU A 858 28.60 29.79 -1.55
CA LEU A 858 27.79 29.41 -2.71
C LEU A 858 26.43 30.14 -2.75
N VAL A 859 26.06 30.92 -1.73
CA VAL A 859 24.78 31.63 -1.69
C VAL A 859 24.63 32.56 -2.91
N GLY A 860 23.50 32.43 -3.62
CA GLY A 860 23.21 33.16 -4.85
C GLY A 860 24.04 32.74 -6.08
N ARG A 861 24.74 31.59 -6.04
CA ARG A 861 25.53 31.06 -7.17
C ARG A 861 24.83 29.84 -7.80
N SER A 862 25.05 29.64 -9.09
CA SER A 862 24.37 28.61 -9.90
C SER A 862 25.26 27.46 -10.39
N LYS A 863 26.52 27.39 -9.93
CA LYS A 863 27.46 26.34 -10.35
C LYS A 863 27.35 25.14 -9.42
N VAL A 864 26.94 23.99 -9.95
CA VAL A 864 26.64 22.76 -9.18
C VAL A 864 27.49 21.54 -9.61
N ASP A 865 28.46 21.71 -10.51
CA ASP A 865 29.28 20.64 -11.12
C ASP A 865 30.04 19.74 -10.12
N PHE A 866 30.17 20.17 -8.87
CA PHE A 866 30.87 19.44 -7.80
C PHE A 866 29.97 18.45 -7.05
N LEU A 867 28.65 18.49 -7.26
CA LEU A 867 27.68 17.66 -6.54
C LEU A 867 27.78 16.17 -6.96
N PRO A 868 27.70 15.22 -6.00
CA PRO A 868 27.67 13.79 -6.29
C PRO A 868 26.56 13.35 -7.25
N PHE A 869 25.41 14.03 -7.20
CA PHE A 869 24.27 13.84 -8.10
C PHE A 869 23.88 15.18 -8.73
N SER A 870 23.79 15.20 -10.06
CA SER A 870 23.16 16.30 -10.80
C SER A 870 21.64 16.25 -10.66
N GLN A 871 20.96 17.38 -10.93
CA GLN A 871 19.50 17.49 -10.83
C GLN A 871 18.79 16.35 -11.58
N ALA A 872 19.10 16.18 -12.88
CA ALA A 872 18.50 15.14 -13.72
C ALA A 872 18.71 13.69 -13.21
N GLN A 873 19.76 13.42 -12.42
CA GLN A 873 19.95 12.11 -11.78
C GLN A 873 19.06 11.93 -10.55
N LEU A 874 18.81 13.02 -9.81
CA LEU A 874 17.82 13.01 -8.73
C LEU A 874 16.39 12.92 -9.28
N ASP A 875 16.07 13.62 -10.38
CA ASP A 875 14.76 13.55 -11.04
C ASP A 875 14.42 12.12 -11.52
N GLU A 876 15.41 11.33 -11.95
CA GLU A 876 15.26 9.91 -12.27
C GLU A 876 15.11 9.02 -11.01
N MET A 877 15.87 9.31 -9.96
CA MET A 877 16.03 8.45 -8.79
C MET A 877 14.96 8.65 -7.70
N LEU A 878 14.54 9.89 -7.44
CA LEU A 878 13.51 10.25 -6.46
C LEU A 878 12.19 9.48 -6.68
N PRO A 879 11.68 9.33 -7.93
CA PRO A 879 10.58 8.42 -8.26
C PRO A 879 10.69 6.99 -7.73
N ARG A 880 11.90 6.39 -7.76
CA ARG A 880 12.14 5.03 -7.26
C ARG A 880 12.12 4.99 -5.73
N ILE A 881 12.83 5.92 -5.10
CA ILE A 881 12.93 6.05 -3.63
C ILE A 881 11.53 6.24 -3.02
N ALA A 882 10.78 7.25 -3.45
CA ALA A 882 9.47 7.56 -2.88
C ALA A 882 8.40 6.50 -3.15
N SER A 883 8.48 5.78 -4.28
CA SER A 883 7.61 4.62 -4.50
C SER A 883 7.95 3.47 -3.55
N ARG A 884 9.21 3.35 -3.12
CA ARG A 884 9.65 2.37 -2.12
C ARG A 884 9.27 2.77 -0.69
N GLU A 885 9.48 4.04 -0.30
CA GLU A 885 9.03 4.62 0.98
C GLU A 885 7.52 4.34 1.21
N ARG A 886 6.68 4.63 0.20
CA ARG A 886 5.23 4.34 0.24
C ARG A 886 4.89 2.88 0.52
N LEU A 887 5.59 1.95 -0.14
CA LEU A 887 5.35 0.52 0.06
C LEU A 887 5.72 0.12 1.50
N ILE A 888 6.89 0.57 1.99
CA ILE A 888 7.39 0.30 3.34
C ILE A 888 6.38 0.78 4.39
N SER A 889 5.98 2.05 4.33
CA SER A 889 5.00 2.62 5.26
C SER A 889 3.66 1.86 5.25
N LYS A 890 3.09 1.59 4.05
CA LYS A 890 1.85 0.81 3.89
C LYS A 890 1.96 -0.58 4.53
N TYR A 891 3.00 -1.34 4.21
CA TYR A 891 3.09 -2.74 4.65
C TYR A 891 3.60 -2.93 6.08
N THR A 892 4.27 -1.94 6.67
CA THR A 892 4.51 -1.87 8.13
C THR A 892 3.20 -1.69 8.88
N THR A 893 2.32 -0.76 8.52
CA THR A 893 0.99 -0.62 9.16
C THR A 893 0.11 -1.86 8.96
N VAL A 894 0.19 -2.53 7.80
CA VAL A 894 -0.46 -3.84 7.61
C VAL A 894 0.17 -4.94 8.49
N ALA A 895 1.48 -4.90 8.77
CA ALA A 895 2.14 -5.85 9.68
C ALA A 895 1.74 -5.65 11.15
N GLU A 896 1.70 -4.40 11.60
CA GLU A 896 1.19 -3.99 12.92
C GLU A 896 -0.25 -4.48 13.10
N ARG A 897 -1.13 -4.23 12.12
CA ARG A 897 -2.52 -4.72 12.13
C ARG A 897 -2.61 -6.26 12.10
N ARG A 898 -1.83 -6.96 11.28
CA ARG A 898 -1.83 -8.45 11.25
C ARG A 898 -1.37 -9.04 12.59
N THR A 899 -0.43 -8.41 13.27
CA THR A 899 0.01 -8.82 14.62
C THR A 899 -1.10 -8.61 15.65
N LEU A 900 -1.87 -7.50 15.56
CA LEU A 900 -3.11 -7.31 16.32
C LEU A 900 -4.14 -8.43 16.01
N LEU A 901 -4.37 -8.78 14.73
CA LEU A 901 -5.28 -9.88 14.38
C LEU A 901 -4.81 -11.23 14.95
N GLN A 902 -3.50 -11.49 14.98
CA GLN A 902 -2.94 -12.69 15.59
C GLN A 902 -3.17 -12.73 17.12
N LEU A 903 -3.10 -11.60 17.81
CA LEU A 903 -3.49 -11.50 19.22
C LEU A 903 -4.99 -11.74 19.41
N VAL A 904 -5.85 -11.09 18.62
CA VAL A 904 -7.30 -11.22 18.71
C VAL A 904 -7.75 -12.66 18.43
N LEU A 905 -7.16 -13.33 17.44
CA LEU A 905 -7.41 -14.75 17.15
C LEU A 905 -7.00 -15.67 18.32
N ARG A 906 -5.83 -15.42 18.94
CA ARG A 906 -5.35 -16.18 20.11
C ARG A 906 -6.22 -15.97 21.35
N ALA A 907 -6.68 -14.74 21.58
CA ALA A 907 -7.65 -14.43 22.63
C ALA A 907 -9.00 -15.14 22.39
N TRP A 908 -9.59 -14.97 21.20
CA TRP A 908 -10.96 -15.40 20.87
C TRP A 908 -11.10 -16.92 20.65
N LYS A 909 -10.20 -17.56 19.90
CA LYS A 909 -10.29 -19.01 19.60
C LYS A 909 -9.56 -19.91 20.59
N PHE A 910 -8.54 -19.38 21.29
CA PHE A 910 -7.67 -20.19 22.16
C PHE A 910 -7.70 -19.76 23.63
N GLY A 911 -8.38 -18.65 23.97
CA GLY A 911 -8.60 -18.23 25.36
C GLY A 911 -7.36 -17.72 26.09
N GLU A 912 -6.28 -17.39 25.37
CA GLU A 912 -5.00 -16.97 25.97
C GLU A 912 -5.11 -15.65 26.76
N THR A 913 -6.10 -14.80 26.44
CA THR A 913 -6.39 -13.57 27.20
C THR A 913 -7.84 -13.15 26.98
N LYS A 914 -8.34 -12.22 27.81
CA LYS A 914 -9.69 -11.65 27.67
C LYS A 914 -9.67 -10.40 26.81
N LEU A 915 -10.54 -10.36 25.81
CA LEU A 915 -10.87 -9.14 25.06
C LEU A 915 -11.88 -8.29 25.86
N PRO A 916 -12.10 -7.01 25.50
CA PRO A 916 -13.18 -6.20 26.04
C PRO A 916 -14.56 -6.85 25.84
N ASP A 917 -15.44 -6.62 26.81
CA ASP A 917 -16.80 -7.14 26.84
C ASP A 917 -17.70 -6.04 27.47
N PRO A 918 -18.72 -5.51 26.76
CA PRO A 918 -19.06 -5.77 25.35
C PRO A 918 -18.07 -5.12 24.36
N LEU A 919 -18.05 -5.65 23.13
CA LEU A 919 -17.42 -5.01 21.97
C LEU A 919 -18.39 -4.02 21.33
N GLU A 920 -18.06 -2.73 21.41
CA GLU A 920 -18.83 -1.63 20.83
C GLU A 920 -18.25 -1.26 19.45
N PHE A 921 -19.02 -1.50 18.39
CA PHE A 921 -18.69 -1.19 17.00
C PHE A 921 -19.36 0.12 16.59
N THR A 922 -18.58 1.10 16.13
CA THR A 922 -19.08 2.36 15.56
C THR A 922 -19.02 2.31 14.04
N VAL A 923 -20.14 2.57 13.36
CA VAL A 923 -20.22 2.64 11.89
C VAL A 923 -19.32 3.77 11.36
N ARG A 924 -18.62 3.52 10.25
CA ARG A 924 -17.76 4.50 9.55
C ARG A 924 -17.99 4.54 8.03
N SER A 925 -18.69 3.56 7.48
CA SER A 925 -18.99 3.41 6.05
C SER A 925 -20.15 2.42 5.89
N ILE A 926 -21.01 2.65 4.91
CA ILE A 926 -22.21 1.85 4.65
C ILE A 926 -22.18 1.45 3.16
N ASN A 927 -22.34 0.15 2.89
CA ASN A 927 -22.48 -0.38 1.53
C ASN A 927 -23.86 -1.04 1.41
N PRO A 928 -24.86 -0.36 0.81
CA PRO A 928 -26.23 -0.88 0.73
C PRO A 928 -26.31 -2.10 -0.20
N ASP A 929 -25.59 -2.10 -1.32
CA ASP A 929 -25.60 -3.15 -2.35
C ASP A 929 -25.16 -4.52 -1.78
N THR A 930 -24.08 -4.54 -0.98
CA THR A 930 -23.60 -5.78 -0.33
C THR A 930 -24.29 -6.07 1.01
N ARG A 931 -25.11 -5.14 1.52
CA ARG A 931 -25.63 -5.11 2.90
C ARG A 931 -24.53 -5.28 3.97
N LEU A 932 -23.45 -4.53 3.83
CA LEU A 932 -22.32 -4.51 4.79
C LEU A 932 -22.10 -3.09 5.32
N VAL A 933 -21.68 -2.97 6.58
CA VAL A 933 -21.12 -1.72 7.14
C VAL A 933 -19.67 -1.94 7.56
N GLY A 934 -18.80 -1.01 7.21
CA GLY A 934 -17.43 -0.95 7.71
C GLY A 934 -17.36 -0.02 8.92
N GLY A 935 -16.71 -0.45 9.99
CA GLY A 935 -16.67 0.28 11.26
C GLY A 935 -15.53 -0.13 12.18
N LEU A 936 -15.47 0.51 13.34
CA LEU A 936 -14.35 0.42 14.29
C LEU A 936 -14.84 -0.06 15.66
N VAL A 937 -14.21 -1.11 16.22
CA VAL A 937 -14.35 -1.44 17.65
C VAL A 937 -13.37 -0.60 18.46
N SER A 938 -13.86 0.49 19.04
CA SER A 938 -13.03 1.56 19.63
C SER A 938 -12.09 1.06 20.73
N LYS A 939 -12.57 0.21 21.65
CA LYS A 939 -11.76 -0.38 22.75
C LYS A 939 -10.61 -1.29 22.29
N LEU A 940 -10.61 -1.71 21.01
CA LEU A 940 -9.53 -2.51 20.40
C LEU A 940 -8.83 -1.80 19.24
N LEU A 941 -9.24 -0.57 18.89
CA LEU A 941 -8.89 0.12 17.64
C LEU A 941 -9.02 -0.79 16.40
N LEU A 942 -9.97 -1.73 16.45
CA LEU A 942 -10.07 -2.86 15.53
C LEU A 942 -11.12 -2.60 14.44
N GLY A 943 -10.65 -2.14 13.28
CA GLY A 943 -11.50 -1.95 12.10
C GLY A 943 -11.91 -3.28 11.45
N GLY A 944 -13.18 -3.42 11.07
CA GLY A 944 -13.71 -4.59 10.37
C GLY A 944 -15.08 -4.32 9.74
N GLN A 945 -15.69 -5.37 9.19
CA GLN A 945 -17.01 -5.30 8.53
C GLN A 945 -18.07 -6.04 9.35
N MET A 946 -19.30 -5.56 9.33
CA MET A 946 -20.48 -6.20 9.94
C MET A 946 -21.58 -6.34 8.88
N GLY A 947 -22.25 -7.49 8.85
CA GLY A 947 -23.43 -7.68 8.00
C GLY A 947 -24.65 -6.94 8.56
N ILE A 948 -25.34 -6.16 7.72
CA ILE A 948 -26.55 -5.43 8.11
C ILE A 948 -27.68 -6.44 8.39
N PRO A 949 -28.22 -6.50 9.63
CA PRO A 949 -29.30 -7.41 9.99
C PRO A 949 -30.48 -7.33 9.02
N ALA A 950 -31.11 -8.47 8.71
CA ALA A 950 -32.20 -8.54 7.72
C ALA A 950 -33.46 -7.74 8.12
N ASN A 951 -33.55 -7.28 9.36
CA ASN A 951 -34.62 -6.47 9.94
C ASN A 951 -34.29 -4.96 10.01
N ILE A 952 -33.16 -4.52 9.43
CA ILE A 952 -32.77 -3.11 9.31
C ILE A 952 -32.70 -2.80 7.81
N ASP A 953 -33.23 -1.65 7.38
CA ASP A 953 -33.00 -1.16 6.02
C ASP A 953 -31.63 -0.45 5.94
N PRO A 954 -30.76 -0.73 4.96
CA PRO A 954 -29.53 0.02 4.78
C PRO A 954 -29.71 1.53 4.62
N ALA A 955 -30.91 2.00 4.25
CA ALA A 955 -31.25 3.42 4.19
C ALA A 955 -31.53 4.07 5.56
N ASP A 956 -31.77 3.28 6.62
CA ASP A 956 -32.06 3.76 7.98
C ASP A 956 -30.79 3.90 8.87
N LEU A 957 -29.59 3.78 8.30
CA LEU A 957 -28.31 3.76 9.03
C LEU A 957 -27.48 5.04 8.81
N GLU A 958 -26.90 5.58 9.88
CA GLU A 958 -26.09 6.81 9.87
C GLU A 958 -24.61 6.55 10.22
N VAL A 959 -23.70 7.46 9.82
CA VAL A 959 -22.24 7.29 9.91
C VAL A 959 -21.69 7.69 11.30
N GLY A 960 -22.34 7.15 12.32
CA GLY A 960 -22.02 7.32 13.73
C GLY A 960 -22.67 6.26 14.63
N ASP A 961 -23.61 5.48 14.10
CA ASP A 961 -24.39 4.47 14.84
C ASP A 961 -23.51 3.45 15.56
N ARG A 962 -23.99 3.03 16.74
CA ARG A 962 -23.26 2.13 17.65
C ARG A 962 -23.99 0.80 17.80
N PHE A 963 -23.25 -0.28 17.60
CA PHE A 963 -23.74 -1.66 17.72
C PHE A 963 -22.92 -2.46 18.73
N GLU A 964 -23.59 -3.32 19.48
CA GLU A 964 -22.97 -4.38 20.24
C GLU A 964 -22.73 -5.57 19.31
N VAL A 965 -21.51 -6.09 19.27
CA VAL A 965 -21.10 -7.12 18.30
C VAL A 965 -20.33 -8.27 18.94
N GLU A 966 -20.38 -9.44 18.29
CA GLU A 966 -19.44 -10.54 18.53
C GLU A 966 -18.51 -10.74 17.32
N LEU A 967 -17.31 -11.28 17.57
CA LEU A 967 -16.41 -11.72 16.51
C LEU A 967 -17.00 -12.95 15.80
N GLN A 968 -17.22 -12.84 14.49
CA GLN A 968 -17.71 -13.94 13.64
C GLN A 968 -16.55 -14.63 12.91
N ASP A 969 -15.61 -13.85 12.36
CA ASP A 969 -14.38 -14.33 11.73
C ASP A 969 -13.23 -13.31 11.91
N VAL A 970 -12.00 -13.82 11.94
CA VAL A 970 -10.75 -13.05 11.98
C VAL A 970 -9.77 -13.76 11.06
N ASN A 971 -9.38 -13.16 9.94
CA ASN A 971 -8.46 -13.76 8.98
C ASN A 971 -7.14 -12.98 8.93
N VAL A 972 -6.11 -13.55 9.58
CA VAL A 972 -4.78 -12.92 9.74
C VAL A 972 -4.06 -12.75 8.41
N TYR A 973 -4.21 -13.70 7.49
CA TYR A 973 -3.62 -13.64 6.15
C TYR A 973 -4.27 -12.53 5.30
N ALA A 974 -5.60 -12.52 5.24
CA ALA A 974 -6.39 -11.58 4.44
C ALA A 974 -6.49 -10.17 5.07
N ASN A 975 -6.06 -10.00 6.33
CA ASN A 975 -6.14 -8.75 7.10
C ASN A 975 -7.59 -8.31 7.44
N GLN A 976 -8.52 -9.27 7.48
CA GLN A 976 -9.97 -9.06 7.61
C GLN A 976 -10.51 -9.47 8.98
N VAL A 977 -11.60 -8.82 9.38
CA VAL A 977 -12.41 -9.15 10.56
C VAL A 977 -13.87 -8.98 10.20
N HIS A 978 -14.67 -10.01 10.47
CA HIS A 978 -16.12 -9.98 10.33
C HIS A 978 -16.76 -10.01 11.72
N PHE A 979 -17.69 -9.08 11.95
CA PHE A 979 -18.49 -8.96 13.16
C PHE A 979 -19.94 -9.38 12.88
N LYS A 980 -20.57 -9.99 13.88
CA LYS A 980 -22.00 -10.27 13.90
C LYS A 980 -22.68 -9.33 14.88
N CYS A 981 -23.71 -8.62 14.41
CA CYS A 981 -24.57 -7.78 15.24
C CYS A 981 -25.25 -8.60 16.35
N ILE A 982 -25.25 -8.07 17.57
CA ILE A 982 -26.06 -8.53 18.70
C ILE A 982 -27.27 -7.60 18.82
N GLN A 983 -27.03 -6.29 19.02
CA GLN A 983 -28.06 -5.26 19.12
C GLN A 983 -27.51 -3.87 18.77
N GLN A 984 -28.39 -2.92 18.45
CA GLN A 984 -28.05 -1.50 18.35
C GLN A 984 -28.06 -0.86 19.75
N ILE A 985 -27.11 0.04 20.04
CA ILE A 985 -26.90 0.64 21.36
C ILE A 985 -27.40 2.09 21.39
N GLU A 986 -26.95 2.91 20.44
CA GLU A 986 -27.27 4.34 20.30
C GLU A 986 -27.29 4.68 18.80
N SER A 987 -28.23 5.54 18.37
CA SER A 987 -28.22 6.16 17.03
C SER A 987 -27.50 7.52 17.03
N GLU A 988 -26.96 7.96 15.89
CA GLU A 988 -26.26 9.25 15.80
C GLU A 988 -27.17 10.43 16.22
N SER A 989 -28.44 10.43 15.78
CA SER A 989 -29.42 11.44 16.16
C SER A 989 -29.67 11.57 17.68
N GLU A 990 -29.61 10.47 18.44
CA GLU A 990 -29.72 10.47 19.91
C GLU A 990 -28.45 11.03 20.58
N VAL A 991 -27.28 10.71 20.05
CA VAL A 991 -25.99 11.24 20.54
C VAL A 991 -25.93 12.76 20.31
N ALA A 992 -26.36 13.24 19.14
CA ALA A 992 -26.45 14.66 18.82
C ALA A 992 -27.44 15.42 19.74
N ALA A 993 -28.60 14.82 20.05
CA ALA A 993 -29.56 15.37 21.00
C ALA A 993 -28.98 15.49 22.42
N ARG A 994 -28.14 14.53 22.83
CA ARG A 994 -27.50 14.51 24.16
C ARG A 994 -26.42 15.59 24.30
N LEU A 995 -25.59 15.78 23.27
CA LEU A 995 -24.55 16.82 23.23
C LEU A 995 -25.13 18.24 23.18
N THR A 996 -26.21 18.43 22.42
CA THR A 996 -26.94 19.72 22.37
C THR A 996 -27.82 19.98 23.61
N GLY A 997 -28.20 18.94 24.36
CA GLY A 997 -28.84 19.07 25.66
C GLY A 997 -27.93 19.68 26.74
N ASN A 998 -26.71 19.15 26.90
CA ASN A 998 -25.76 19.60 27.93
C ASN A 998 -25.41 21.10 27.85
N THR A 999 -25.41 21.69 26.65
CA THR A 999 -25.13 23.13 26.47
C THR A 999 -26.28 24.06 26.88
N ARG A 1000 -27.47 23.52 27.20
CA ARG A 1000 -28.55 24.28 27.85
C ARG A 1000 -28.48 24.24 29.39
N GLU A 1001 -28.14 23.10 30.00
CA GLU A 1001 -28.06 23.02 31.46
C GLU A 1001 -26.85 23.76 32.04
N MET A 1002 -25.76 23.92 31.29
CA MET A 1002 -24.63 24.81 31.67
C MET A 1002 -24.92 26.32 31.50
N LYS A 1003 -26.16 26.73 31.22
CA LYS A 1003 -26.59 28.14 31.12
C LYS A 1003 -27.90 28.44 31.87
N ALA A 1004 -28.21 27.65 32.91
CA ALA A 1004 -29.34 27.84 33.82
C ALA A 1004 -28.87 28.25 35.23
#